data_AF-A0A6N6SMH1-F1
#
_entry.id   AF-A0A6N6SMH1-F1
#
_cell.length_a   1.000
_cell.length_b   1.000
_cell.length_c   1.000
_cell.angle_alpha   90.00
_cell.angle_beta   90.00
_cell.angle_gamma   90.00
#
_symmetry.space_group_name_H-M   'P 1'
#
loop_
_entity.id
_entity.type
_entity.pdbx_description
1 polymer ?
#
loop_
_entity_poly.entity_id
_entity_poly.type
_entity_poly.pdbx_seq_one_letter_code
_entity_poly.pdbx_strand_id
1 'polypeptide(L)'
;MFKPSNIEFQNDEISVARATLIAEGERLLSEVVLEQEGENILRRLEELDGLAEKFANQPASHSHKIVDEVKATVASFTREEAEKVAKALSIRELITTAISGGEFVQSTGNLSEPEVLSFGAFCENGLGSDILARSFEKLKADGFDSKGIGELLKSIEVTSVLTPHPTWADRYESLKKTQEICLLLQKAEFLDQKIKAALTLLWQIEWHRDCEITPAHEAERAFFFLKETVYKAVELFYRQFCKAKSETGLESGNDYTCPKINFGSLICSDRVGNPAVTPQLTRDFMQLLRDEILNLYLGEIDFLIRELTPSVKVISVSKALKSSINSDLKQPLLNDSSLYSSENFNLHRFEGLFPTRLNDFSSLSTEGAFKRSTDQLYRKKLIIIAERLKRTLNPEPGGYTSPDQFIEDLRLIDESLCENKAASVAELWVKPLIYKVESFGFHFVKTEVKQNSRRIRDAVEELLFQTGVAPGFRKMSEEQKVKVLRDEVLSSRPLTNQFSVLAPETAQIIEEIGVIKWASENISAGSGTDYVFTDCSAFSDLLSALLLAKEAGLIRAEEGRIADSRLDIVPQFEPSVNPEKAKEVLREMFDSRLYRRHLRLRGKKVKLLLDYTEAAKHSGAVASGVQMVQLQKALTDLCNEFKFEPIFYHGKGGGFTGDIFGSGNGIAGGYKGDILGSGNGVTGSVSENVISFGIGSTGSWELGGGVGLEAGNAGRNANRFSANMIYDAITATPYKSLFGRVKFTEPGETLAAKYAFPETAAGSLAGLVAAVLLKTAETSSVALDKATDATSPKSKKGSKVRKTSEATEASKTTEATEASKTSEATETSKTTEATEIAEIPEVEREPDETAPPANLSYTSQSLSSTEINLLRTIAGYAEEKYRSLVETQGFFDYFRRLTPVDLIEKLESSQTDTSGSSPKSDSSAGFVAPGVGIFGKDTSAIRSVPWAFAWGLQQLNISQWFGYGTAVEETILHEHATEADLIRLYNGNQIFKNTTNQLEIALFKTDLRMAKEFTTSQGVPGAAKIYKLIKEEFDKSVSAVLLLTGDKFLLSRNPQLQRNLLTANRYLVPLSFIRQKFWEEWRKNGSPANDPLLHLLRLTVKPAVGKS
;
A
#
# COMPACT_ATOMS: atom_id res chain seq x y z
N MET A 1 -10.15 -28.36 17.02
CA MET A 1 -11.06 -28.58 15.87
C MET A 1 -12.33 -27.76 16.08
N PHE A 2 -12.67 -26.87 15.15
CA PHE A 2 -13.78 -25.91 15.21
C PHE A 2 -15.17 -26.58 15.16
N LYS A 3 -16.11 -26.09 15.99
CA LYS A 3 -17.56 -26.10 15.75
C LYS A 3 -18.00 -24.64 15.61
N PRO A 4 -18.46 -24.17 14.45
CA PRO A 4 -18.95 -22.80 14.29
C PRO A 4 -20.25 -22.52 15.03
N SER A 5 -20.99 -23.56 15.45
CA SER A 5 -22.24 -23.43 16.21
C SER A 5 -22.09 -22.90 17.64
N ASN A 6 -20.87 -22.76 18.16
CA ASN A 6 -20.62 -22.37 19.55
C ASN A 6 -20.18 -20.90 19.71
N ILE A 7 -20.21 -20.11 18.62
CA ILE A 7 -19.95 -18.68 18.70
C ILE A 7 -21.31 -17.98 18.76
N GLU A 8 -21.80 -17.71 19.97
CA GLU A 8 -22.86 -16.72 20.17
C GLU A 8 -22.28 -15.34 19.85
N PHE A 9 -22.45 -14.91 18.59
CA PHE A 9 -22.10 -13.55 18.20
C PHE A 9 -23.16 -12.59 18.77
N GLN A 10 -22.73 -11.56 19.51
CA GLN A 10 -23.57 -10.38 19.66
C GLN A 10 -23.74 -9.78 18.25
N ASN A 11 -24.93 -9.95 17.67
CA ASN A 11 -25.26 -9.40 16.37
C ASN A 11 -25.44 -7.88 16.50
N ASP A 12 -24.37 -7.13 16.22
CA ASP A 12 -24.47 -5.68 16.03
C ASP A 12 -25.23 -5.35 14.73
N GLU A 13 -26.01 -4.26 14.73
CA GLU A 13 -26.96 -3.87 13.66
C GLU A 13 -26.29 -3.79 12.28
N ILE A 14 -25.04 -3.32 12.23
CA ILE A 14 -24.22 -3.23 11.00
C ILE A 14 -24.01 -4.61 10.36
N SER A 15 -23.82 -5.64 11.19
CA SER A 15 -23.58 -7.00 10.71
C SER A 15 -24.83 -7.59 10.09
N VAL A 16 -26.00 -7.27 10.66
CA VAL A 16 -27.30 -7.69 10.14
C VAL A 16 -27.58 -6.99 8.81
N ALA A 17 -27.36 -5.66 8.74
CA ALA A 17 -27.56 -4.89 7.50
C ALA A 17 -26.71 -5.42 6.33
N ARG A 18 -25.43 -5.72 6.58
CA ARG A 18 -24.54 -6.31 5.55
C ARG A 18 -25.02 -7.68 5.09
N ALA A 19 -25.40 -8.56 6.03
CA ALA A 19 -25.91 -9.88 5.70
C ALA A 19 -27.19 -9.79 4.84
N THR A 20 -28.09 -8.86 5.16
CA THR A 20 -29.30 -8.60 4.37
C THR A 20 -28.98 -8.17 2.94
N LEU A 21 -28.03 -7.26 2.75
CA LEU A 21 -27.66 -6.79 1.41
C LEU A 21 -26.95 -7.86 0.57
N ILE A 22 -26.11 -8.68 1.21
CA ILE A 22 -25.49 -9.83 0.55
C ILE A 22 -26.59 -10.79 0.09
N ALA A 23 -27.50 -11.15 0.98
CA ALA A 23 -28.61 -12.05 0.67
C ALA A 23 -29.48 -11.50 -0.47
N GLU A 24 -29.75 -10.19 -0.49
CA GLU A 24 -30.53 -9.56 -1.55
C GLU A 24 -29.80 -9.58 -2.91
N GLY A 25 -28.51 -9.26 -2.92
CA GLY A 25 -27.68 -9.38 -4.12
C GLY A 25 -27.62 -10.83 -4.66
N GLU A 26 -27.51 -11.81 -3.77
CA GLU A 26 -27.52 -13.23 -4.11
C GLU A 26 -28.88 -13.70 -4.64
N ARG A 27 -29.97 -13.21 -4.07
CA ARG A 27 -31.34 -13.49 -4.51
C ARG A 27 -31.56 -12.99 -5.94
N LEU A 28 -31.22 -11.72 -6.19
CA LEU A 28 -31.35 -11.13 -7.52
C LEU A 28 -30.43 -11.80 -8.55
N LEU A 29 -29.22 -12.19 -8.16
CA LEU A 29 -28.35 -12.97 -9.05
C LEU A 29 -28.97 -14.34 -9.38
N SER A 30 -29.61 -14.99 -8.42
CA SER A 30 -30.27 -16.28 -8.64
C SER A 30 -31.42 -16.16 -9.64
N GLU A 31 -32.18 -15.06 -9.60
CA GLU A 31 -33.16 -14.75 -10.65
C GLU A 31 -32.52 -14.55 -12.03
N VAL A 32 -31.38 -13.84 -12.09
CA VAL A 32 -30.64 -13.66 -13.35
C VAL A 32 -30.16 -15.00 -13.89
N VAL A 33 -29.61 -15.88 -13.05
CA VAL A 33 -29.16 -17.23 -13.46
C VAL A 33 -30.34 -18.04 -13.99
N LEU A 34 -31.50 -17.99 -13.33
CA LEU A 34 -32.71 -18.67 -13.78
C LEU A 34 -33.16 -18.17 -15.16
N GLU A 35 -33.17 -16.86 -15.38
CA GLU A 35 -33.59 -16.25 -16.65
C GLU A 35 -32.61 -16.51 -17.79
N GLN A 36 -31.30 -16.49 -17.51
CA GLN A 36 -30.26 -16.64 -18.53
C GLN A 36 -29.95 -18.10 -18.87
N GLU A 37 -29.97 -18.99 -17.88
CA GLU A 37 -29.43 -20.36 -18.01
C GLU A 37 -30.45 -21.47 -17.68
N GLY A 38 -31.58 -21.13 -17.06
CA GLY A 38 -32.65 -22.06 -16.68
C GLY A 38 -32.45 -22.81 -15.35
N GLU A 39 -33.47 -23.57 -14.97
CA GLU A 39 -33.57 -24.24 -13.65
C GLU A 39 -32.42 -25.22 -13.36
N ASN A 40 -31.87 -25.87 -14.39
CA ASN A 40 -30.81 -26.86 -14.17
C ASN A 40 -29.56 -26.22 -13.56
N ILE A 41 -29.10 -25.08 -14.10
CA ILE A 41 -27.90 -24.40 -13.60
C ILE A 41 -28.15 -23.79 -12.22
N LEU A 42 -29.33 -23.20 -12.00
CA LEU A 42 -29.70 -22.71 -10.67
C LEU A 42 -29.67 -23.83 -9.62
N ARG A 43 -30.25 -25.00 -9.93
CA ARG A 43 -30.22 -26.15 -9.03
C ARG A 43 -28.80 -26.62 -8.73
N ARG A 44 -27.91 -26.68 -9.73
CA ARG A 44 -26.49 -27.03 -9.50
C ARG A 44 -25.80 -26.05 -8.56
N LEU A 45 -26.10 -24.75 -8.69
CA LEU A 45 -25.57 -23.70 -7.83
C LEU A 45 -26.07 -23.86 -6.38
N GLU A 46 -27.38 -24.04 -6.19
CA GLU A 46 -28.00 -24.23 -4.87
C GLU A 46 -27.55 -25.54 -4.18
N GLU A 47 -27.37 -26.63 -4.94
CA GLU A 47 -26.79 -27.89 -4.44
C GLU A 47 -25.39 -27.66 -3.85
N LEU A 48 -24.53 -26.91 -4.54
CA LEU A 48 -23.20 -26.58 -4.03
C LEU A 48 -23.24 -25.62 -2.85
N ASP A 49 -24.16 -24.65 -2.81
CA ASP A 49 -24.32 -23.75 -1.66
C ASP A 49 -24.66 -24.54 -0.39
N GLY A 50 -25.63 -25.46 -0.49
CA GLY A 50 -26.03 -26.30 0.64
C GLY A 50 -24.90 -27.20 1.13
N LEU A 51 -24.06 -27.72 0.22
CA LEU A 51 -22.87 -28.49 0.59
C LEU A 51 -21.76 -27.61 1.18
N ALA A 52 -21.54 -26.42 0.65
CA ALA A 52 -20.56 -25.47 1.17
C ALA A 52 -20.93 -25.00 2.58
N GLU A 53 -22.22 -24.75 2.84
CA GLU A 53 -22.72 -24.40 4.16
C GLU A 53 -22.55 -25.56 5.16
N LYS A 54 -22.88 -26.79 4.75
CA LYS A 54 -22.60 -27.98 5.57
C LYS A 54 -21.10 -28.13 5.85
N PHE A 55 -20.25 -27.89 4.85
CA PHE A 55 -18.79 -27.99 4.96
C PHE A 55 -18.22 -26.92 5.92
N ALA A 56 -18.76 -25.70 5.87
CA ALA A 56 -18.42 -24.64 6.80
C ALA A 56 -18.85 -24.98 8.23
N ASN A 57 -20.04 -25.60 8.39
CA ASN A 57 -20.66 -25.83 9.69
C ASN A 57 -20.24 -27.11 10.44
N GLN A 58 -19.57 -28.06 9.79
CA GLN A 58 -19.18 -29.33 10.42
C GLN A 58 -17.73 -29.37 10.95
N PRO A 59 -17.49 -30.04 12.11
CA PRO A 59 -16.14 -30.29 12.59
C PRO A 59 -15.33 -31.18 11.64
N ALA A 60 -14.03 -30.93 11.53
CA ALA A 60 -13.14 -31.59 10.57
C ALA A 60 -13.18 -33.13 10.60
N SER A 61 -13.47 -33.74 11.75
CA SER A 61 -13.63 -35.20 11.89
C SER A 61 -14.80 -35.80 11.10
N HIS A 62 -15.80 -35.00 10.73
CA HIS A 62 -16.99 -35.43 9.97
C HIS A 62 -17.01 -34.89 8.53
N SER A 63 -16.07 -34.00 8.19
CA SER A 63 -16.00 -33.31 6.90
C SER A 63 -15.73 -34.22 5.70
N HIS A 64 -15.16 -35.42 5.89
CA HIS A 64 -14.84 -36.35 4.80
C HIS A 64 -16.07 -36.73 3.95
N LYS A 65 -17.23 -36.98 4.58
CA LYS A 65 -18.47 -37.29 3.85
C LYS A 65 -18.95 -36.14 2.97
N ILE A 66 -18.87 -34.90 3.48
CA ILE A 66 -19.27 -33.71 2.72
C ILE A 66 -18.30 -33.45 1.56
N VAL A 67 -17.00 -33.65 1.78
CA VAL A 67 -15.99 -33.55 0.72
C VAL A 67 -16.30 -34.56 -0.39
N ASP A 68 -16.63 -35.80 -0.05
CA ASP A 68 -17.02 -36.82 -1.03
C ASP A 68 -18.31 -36.44 -1.77
N GLU A 69 -19.30 -35.87 -1.09
CA GLU A 69 -20.53 -35.33 -1.71
C GLU A 69 -20.22 -34.18 -2.68
N VAL A 70 -19.40 -33.20 -2.29
CA VAL A 70 -18.98 -32.09 -3.17
C VAL A 70 -18.24 -32.62 -4.39
N LYS A 71 -17.32 -33.58 -4.21
CA LYS A 71 -16.59 -34.22 -5.31
C LYS A 71 -17.53 -34.96 -6.25
N ALA A 72 -18.49 -35.71 -5.73
CA ALA A 72 -19.47 -36.42 -6.55
C ALA A 72 -20.33 -35.44 -7.37
N THR A 73 -20.78 -34.34 -6.75
CA THR A 73 -21.54 -33.29 -7.42
C THR A 73 -20.71 -32.64 -8.53
N VAL A 74 -19.49 -32.18 -8.24
CA VAL A 74 -18.59 -31.55 -9.22
C VAL A 74 -18.17 -32.53 -10.32
N ALA A 75 -17.97 -33.81 -10.00
CA ALA A 75 -17.68 -34.86 -10.98
C ALA A 75 -18.80 -35.01 -12.01
N SER A 76 -20.06 -34.80 -11.59
CA SER A 76 -21.23 -34.86 -12.48
C SER A 76 -21.37 -33.67 -13.43
N PHE A 77 -20.62 -32.57 -13.24
CA PHE A 77 -20.75 -31.39 -14.08
C PHE A 77 -20.08 -31.59 -15.44
N THR A 78 -20.77 -31.16 -16.50
CA THR A 78 -20.14 -30.88 -17.79
C THR A 78 -19.26 -29.62 -17.69
N ARG A 79 -18.37 -29.41 -18.67
CA ARG A 79 -17.55 -28.17 -18.73
C ARG A 79 -18.42 -26.92 -18.70
N GLU A 80 -19.46 -26.88 -19.53
CA GLU A 80 -20.33 -25.70 -19.68
C GLU A 80 -21.14 -25.41 -18.41
N GLU A 81 -21.64 -26.46 -17.73
CA GLU A 81 -22.29 -26.30 -16.43
C GLU A 81 -21.31 -25.74 -15.40
N ALA A 82 -20.10 -26.29 -15.33
CA ALA A 82 -19.06 -25.83 -14.40
C ALA A 82 -18.66 -24.37 -14.64
N GLU A 83 -18.60 -23.93 -15.89
CA GLU A 83 -18.27 -22.56 -16.27
C GLU A 83 -19.33 -21.57 -15.78
N LYS A 84 -20.61 -21.87 -16.02
CA LYS A 84 -21.73 -21.04 -15.58
C LYS A 84 -21.82 -20.99 -14.05
N VAL A 85 -21.64 -22.14 -13.39
CA VAL A 85 -21.64 -22.21 -11.92
C VAL A 85 -20.43 -21.47 -11.32
N ALA A 86 -19.23 -21.63 -11.88
CA ALA A 86 -18.05 -20.90 -11.43
C ALA A 86 -18.21 -19.39 -11.60
N LYS A 87 -18.83 -18.95 -12.70
CA LYS A 87 -19.18 -17.54 -12.94
C LYS A 87 -20.15 -17.01 -11.87
N ALA A 88 -21.21 -17.74 -11.56
CA ALA A 88 -22.17 -17.34 -10.52
C ALA A 88 -21.49 -17.23 -9.14
N LEU A 89 -20.71 -18.23 -8.74
CA LEU A 89 -19.94 -18.20 -7.49
C LEU A 89 -18.96 -17.02 -7.44
N SER A 90 -18.33 -16.69 -8.55
CA SER A 90 -17.44 -15.53 -8.66
C SER A 90 -18.16 -14.20 -8.47
N ILE A 91 -19.37 -14.05 -9.03
CA ILE A 91 -20.19 -12.85 -8.83
C ILE A 91 -20.61 -12.71 -7.37
N ARG A 92 -21.07 -13.79 -6.75
CA ARG A 92 -21.47 -13.77 -5.32
C ARG A 92 -20.31 -13.41 -4.41
N GLU A 93 -19.12 -13.93 -4.71
CA GLU A 93 -17.91 -13.60 -3.98
C GLU A 93 -17.57 -12.11 -4.11
N LEU A 94 -17.65 -11.53 -5.31
CA LEU A 94 -17.41 -10.11 -5.54
C LEU A 94 -18.42 -9.22 -4.79
N ILE A 95 -19.72 -9.54 -4.87
CA ILE A 95 -20.78 -8.82 -4.14
C ILE A 95 -20.49 -8.86 -2.64
N THR A 96 -20.21 -10.05 -2.10
CA THR A 96 -19.86 -10.25 -0.69
C THR A 96 -18.66 -9.40 -0.29
N THR A 97 -17.59 -9.42 -1.08
CA THR A 97 -16.36 -8.67 -0.82
C THR A 97 -16.60 -7.17 -0.80
N ALA A 98 -17.35 -6.66 -1.77
CA ALA A 98 -17.63 -5.25 -1.87
C ALA A 98 -18.56 -4.74 -0.75
N ILE A 99 -19.60 -5.49 -0.37
CA ILE A 99 -20.48 -5.11 0.76
C ILE A 99 -19.73 -5.20 2.09
N SER A 100 -18.88 -6.22 2.25
CA SER A 100 -18.06 -6.40 3.45
C SER A 100 -16.95 -5.34 3.57
N GLY A 101 -16.44 -4.83 2.44
CA GLY A 101 -15.44 -3.77 2.36
C GLY A 101 -16.02 -2.34 2.36
N GLY A 102 -17.31 -2.17 2.05
CA GLY A 102 -18.01 -0.90 2.14
C GLY A 102 -18.18 -0.45 3.59
N GLU A 103 -17.92 0.83 3.85
CA GLU A 103 -18.21 1.48 5.13
C GLU A 103 -19.72 1.61 5.32
N PHE A 104 -20.34 0.66 6.03
CA PHE A 104 -21.67 0.83 6.60
C PHE A 104 -21.55 1.64 7.88
N VAL A 105 -21.52 2.96 7.78
CA VAL A 105 -21.74 3.84 8.93
C VAL A 105 -23.22 4.22 8.92
N GLN A 106 -24.08 3.40 9.51
CA GLN A 106 -25.32 3.96 10.03
C GLN A 106 -24.94 4.81 11.24
N SER A 107 -25.20 6.11 11.16
CA SER A 107 -25.18 6.99 12.32
C SER A 107 -26.19 6.45 13.33
N THR A 108 -25.73 5.70 14.33
CA THR A 108 -26.50 5.45 15.55
C THR A 108 -26.61 6.78 16.29
N GLY A 109 -27.56 7.60 15.87
CA GLY A 109 -27.88 8.88 16.46
C GLY A 109 -29.26 9.27 15.96
N ASN A 110 -30.24 9.24 16.86
CA ASN A 110 -31.63 9.66 16.64
C ASN A 110 -31.72 10.90 15.74
N LEU A 111 -32.02 10.69 14.46
CA LEU A 111 -32.51 11.72 13.57
C LEU A 111 -33.91 11.29 13.16
N SER A 112 -34.91 11.94 13.75
CA SER A 112 -36.28 11.89 13.30
C SER A 112 -36.39 12.57 11.93
N GLU A 113 -36.96 11.86 10.95
CA GLU A 113 -37.50 12.38 9.67
C GLU A 113 -36.49 12.81 8.56
N PRO A 114 -36.95 12.90 7.28
CA PRO A 114 -36.27 12.35 6.09
C PRO A 114 -35.22 13.29 5.45
N GLU A 115 -34.15 13.59 6.19
CA GLU A 115 -32.97 14.30 5.67
C GLU A 115 -31.85 13.36 5.18
N VAL A 116 -32.19 12.12 4.80
CA VAL A 116 -31.29 11.20 4.07
C VAL A 116 -31.25 11.59 2.59
N LEU A 117 -30.79 12.80 2.26
CA LEU A 117 -30.62 13.23 0.87
C LEU A 117 -29.39 14.14 0.70
N SER A 118 -28.19 13.62 0.97
CA SER A 118 -27.06 13.78 0.03
C SER A 118 -25.89 12.86 0.39
N PHE A 119 -25.38 12.14 -0.61
CA PHE A 119 -24.17 11.33 -0.54
C PHE A 119 -22.92 12.15 -0.11
N GLY A 120 -22.96 13.49 -0.29
CA GLY A 120 -21.88 14.40 0.08
C GLY A 120 -21.68 14.57 1.58
N ALA A 121 -22.75 14.64 2.39
CA ALA A 121 -22.64 14.74 3.85
C ALA A 121 -22.19 13.42 4.51
N PHE A 122 -22.43 12.28 3.84
CA PHE A 122 -22.01 10.95 4.29
C PHE A 122 -20.48 10.76 4.18
N CYS A 123 -19.87 11.28 3.11
CA CYS A 123 -18.43 11.14 2.86
C CYS A 123 -17.54 11.97 3.80
N GLU A 124 -18.06 13.10 4.28
CA GLU A 124 -17.40 13.97 5.28
C GLU A 124 -17.48 13.37 6.68
N ASN A 125 -18.47 12.52 6.98
CA ASN A 125 -18.66 11.83 8.25
C ASN A 125 -18.02 10.42 8.30
N GLY A 126 -17.13 10.11 7.37
CA GLY A 126 -16.49 8.81 7.23
C GLY A 126 -15.38 8.53 8.23
N LEU A 127 -15.04 7.26 8.37
CA LEU A 127 -14.03 6.69 9.26
C LEU A 127 -12.64 7.36 9.17
N GLY A 128 -12.31 7.90 7.98
CA GLY A 128 -11.06 8.59 7.71
C GLY A 128 -10.89 9.89 8.51
N SER A 129 -11.95 10.71 8.67
CA SER A 129 -11.87 11.92 9.51
C SER A 129 -11.66 11.56 10.96
N ASP A 130 -12.33 10.51 11.45
CA ASP A 130 -12.21 10.05 12.83
C ASP A 130 -10.78 9.57 13.14
N ILE A 131 -10.16 8.79 12.23
CA ILE A 131 -8.79 8.30 12.38
C ILE A 131 -7.80 9.48 12.46
N LEU A 132 -7.96 10.48 11.60
CA LEU A 132 -7.10 11.67 11.59
C LEU A 132 -7.32 12.52 12.85
N ALA A 133 -8.57 12.78 13.23
CA ALA A 133 -8.92 13.56 14.42
C ALA A 133 -8.31 12.94 15.69
N ARG A 134 -8.47 11.63 15.86
CA ARG A 134 -7.87 10.89 16.98
C ARG A 134 -6.35 10.93 16.97
N SER A 135 -5.74 10.92 15.79
CA SER A 135 -4.28 11.04 15.67
C SER A 135 -3.83 12.43 16.14
N PHE A 136 -4.56 13.49 15.80
CA PHE A 136 -4.28 14.84 16.29
C PHE A 136 -4.50 14.97 17.81
N GLU A 137 -5.59 14.41 18.33
CA GLU A 137 -5.86 14.38 19.78
C GLU A 137 -4.77 13.64 20.54
N LYS A 138 -4.30 12.50 19.99
CA LYS A 138 -3.16 11.76 20.54
C LYS A 138 -1.90 12.61 20.56
N LEU A 139 -1.55 13.29 19.47
CA LEU A 139 -0.38 14.19 19.43
C LEU A 139 -0.48 15.31 20.46
N LYS A 140 -1.67 15.88 20.66
CA LYS A 140 -1.90 16.89 21.70
C LYS A 140 -1.70 16.30 23.10
N ALA A 141 -2.19 15.08 23.34
CA ALA A 141 -1.97 14.36 24.60
C ALA A 141 -0.48 14.04 24.82
N ASP A 142 0.27 13.77 23.74
CA ASP A 142 1.72 13.55 23.75
C ASP A 142 2.53 14.86 23.85
N GLY A 143 1.88 16.01 24.05
CA GLY A 143 2.51 17.30 24.32
C GLY A 143 2.84 18.16 23.10
N PHE A 144 2.42 17.79 21.89
CA PHE A 144 2.59 18.64 20.71
C PHE A 144 1.57 19.79 20.71
N ASP A 145 2.06 21.01 20.54
CA ASP A 145 1.21 22.17 20.29
C ASP A 145 0.76 22.21 18.80
N SER A 146 -0.21 23.06 18.48
CA SER A 146 -0.74 23.13 17.11
C SER A 146 0.38 23.42 16.10
N LYS A 147 1.32 24.31 16.44
CA LYS A 147 2.46 24.64 15.57
C LYS A 147 3.35 23.42 15.29
N GLY A 148 3.69 22.62 16.31
CA GLY A 148 4.46 21.40 16.18
C GLY A 148 3.76 20.37 15.29
N ILE A 149 2.44 20.22 15.43
CA ILE A 149 1.63 19.37 14.54
C ILE A 149 1.70 19.88 13.10
N GLY A 150 1.61 21.20 12.89
CA GLY A 150 1.73 21.80 11.55
C GLY A 150 3.08 21.53 10.87
N GLU A 151 4.18 21.67 11.60
CA GLU A 151 5.52 21.37 11.08
C GLU A 151 5.71 19.87 10.80
N LEU A 152 5.14 18.99 11.62
CA LEU A 152 5.11 17.56 11.34
C LEU A 152 4.35 17.28 10.03
N LEU A 153 3.15 17.83 9.86
CA LEU A 153 2.33 17.65 8.67
C LEU A 153 3.03 18.09 7.37
N LYS A 154 3.78 19.21 7.41
CA LYS A 154 4.63 19.68 6.28
C LYS A 154 5.67 18.65 5.85
N SER A 155 6.14 17.82 6.77
CA SER A 155 7.16 16.78 6.49
C SER A 155 6.57 15.48 5.95
N ILE A 156 5.25 15.27 6.07
CA ILE A 156 4.59 14.01 5.70
C ILE A 156 4.46 13.89 4.18
N GLU A 157 5.00 12.81 3.63
CA GLU A 157 4.89 12.43 2.23
C GLU A 157 4.62 10.93 2.11
N VAL A 158 3.45 10.57 1.59
CA VAL A 158 3.04 9.18 1.35
C VAL A 158 3.03 8.93 -0.16
N THR A 159 3.74 7.90 -0.61
CA THR A 159 3.76 7.49 -2.03
C THR A 159 3.29 6.05 -2.20
N SER A 160 2.19 5.88 -2.93
CA SER A 160 1.58 4.58 -3.24
C SER A 160 1.86 4.20 -4.70
N VAL A 161 2.51 3.05 -4.95
CA VAL A 161 2.98 2.64 -6.29
C VAL A 161 2.18 1.45 -6.82
N LEU A 162 1.32 1.70 -7.81
CA LEU A 162 0.49 0.68 -8.44
C LEU A 162 1.32 -0.33 -9.24
N THR A 163 1.02 -1.62 -9.11
CA THR A 163 1.63 -2.69 -9.93
C THR A 163 0.59 -3.44 -10.77
N PRO A 164 1.02 -4.07 -11.87
CA PRO A 164 0.12 -4.94 -12.63
C PRO A 164 -0.32 -6.11 -11.76
N HIS A 165 -1.52 -6.62 -12.06
CA HIS A 165 -1.97 -7.86 -11.47
C HIS A 165 -1.09 -9.02 -11.97
N PRO A 166 -0.69 -9.98 -11.11
CA PRO A 166 0.18 -11.08 -11.54
C PRO A 166 -0.46 -11.95 -12.63
N THR A 167 -1.76 -12.22 -12.53
CA THR A 167 -2.45 -13.21 -13.37
C THR A 167 -3.67 -12.74 -14.15
N TRP A 168 -4.24 -11.53 -13.93
CA TRP A 168 -5.44 -11.03 -14.63
C TRP A 168 -5.49 -9.51 -14.80
N ALA A 169 -5.78 -9.08 -16.02
CA ALA A 169 -6.28 -7.74 -16.28
C ALA A 169 -7.81 -7.77 -16.41
N ASP A 170 -8.53 -7.55 -15.30
CA ASP A 170 -9.98 -7.32 -15.34
C ASP A 170 -10.33 -6.21 -16.33
N ARG A 171 -11.41 -6.41 -17.10
CA ARG A 171 -11.91 -5.40 -18.04
C ARG A 171 -12.45 -4.20 -17.29
N TYR A 172 -12.26 -3.01 -17.86
CA TYR A 172 -12.79 -1.78 -17.29
C TYR A 172 -14.30 -1.86 -17.06
N GLU A 173 -15.05 -2.41 -18.02
CA GLU A 173 -16.51 -2.52 -17.95
C GLU A 173 -16.97 -3.45 -16.84
N SER A 174 -16.24 -4.54 -16.60
CA SER A 174 -16.55 -5.48 -15.52
C SER A 174 -16.37 -4.80 -14.16
N LEU A 175 -15.22 -4.14 -13.93
CA LEU A 175 -14.95 -3.42 -12.69
C LEU A 175 -15.97 -2.30 -12.44
N LYS A 176 -16.29 -1.53 -13.49
CA LYS A 176 -17.29 -0.46 -13.43
C LYS A 176 -18.68 -0.99 -13.11
N LYS A 177 -19.10 -2.10 -13.72
CA LYS A 177 -20.41 -2.70 -13.46
C LYS A 177 -20.49 -3.28 -12.04
N THR A 178 -19.41 -3.91 -11.55
CA THR A 178 -19.32 -4.36 -10.16
C THR A 178 -19.45 -3.18 -9.19
N GLN A 179 -18.71 -2.09 -9.41
CA GLN A 179 -18.82 -0.89 -8.57
C GLN A 179 -20.25 -0.32 -8.57
N GLU A 180 -20.90 -0.25 -9.73
CA GLU A 180 -22.29 0.21 -9.87
C GLU A 180 -23.26 -0.66 -9.06
N ILE A 181 -23.18 -1.98 -9.17
CA ILE A 181 -24.04 -2.91 -8.42
C ILE A 181 -23.92 -2.68 -6.92
N CYS A 182 -22.68 -2.52 -6.43
CA CYS A 182 -22.44 -2.32 -5.01
C CYS A 182 -22.99 -0.98 -4.50
N LEU A 183 -22.82 0.10 -5.28
CA LEU A 183 -23.39 1.41 -4.97
C LEU A 183 -24.94 1.40 -4.99
N LEU A 184 -25.54 0.60 -5.87
CA LEU A 184 -27.00 0.43 -5.91
C LEU A 184 -27.52 -0.36 -4.70
N LEU A 185 -26.83 -1.44 -4.32
CA LEU A 185 -27.17 -2.24 -3.13
C LEU A 185 -27.10 -1.41 -1.85
N GLN A 186 -26.10 -0.52 -1.71
CA GLN A 186 -25.99 0.37 -0.55
C GLN A 186 -27.12 1.41 -0.43
N LYS A 187 -27.78 1.77 -1.54
CA LYS A 187 -28.79 2.84 -1.59
C LYS A 187 -30.24 2.34 -1.42
N ALA A 188 -30.46 1.03 -1.30
CA ALA A 188 -31.78 0.45 -1.51
C ALA A 188 -32.65 0.40 -0.25
N GLU A 189 -33.66 1.27 -0.22
CA GLU A 189 -35.05 0.80 -0.35
C GLU A 189 -35.49 1.21 -1.78
N PHE A 190 -36.03 0.31 -2.62
CA PHE A 190 -36.60 0.57 -3.97
C PHE A 190 -35.69 0.57 -5.24
N LEU A 191 -34.64 -0.26 -5.35
CA LEU A 191 -33.79 -0.34 -6.56
C LEU A 191 -33.63 -1.72 -7.23
N ASP A 192 -34.43 -2.72 -6.86
CA ASP A 192 -34.31 -4.12 -7.34
C ASP A 192 -34.20 -4.24 -8.86
N GLN A 193 -35.02 -3.51 -9.63
CA GLN A 193 -34.98 -3.55 -11.10
C GLN A 193 -33.66 -3.03 -11.66
N LYS A 194 -33.05 -2.00 -11.06
CA LYS A 194 -31.75 -1.48 -11.51
C LYS A 194 -30.62 -2.43 -11.14
N ILE A 195 -30.66 -2.99 -9.93
CA ILE A 195 -29.66 -3.96 -9.47
C ILE A 195 -29.72 -5.22 -10.34
N LYS A 196 -30.92 -5.75 -10.60
CA LYS A 196 -31.13 -6.89 -11.49
C LYS A 196 -30.64 -6.60 -12.90
N ALA A 197 -31.00 -5.45 -13.49
CA ALA A 197 -30.50 -5.06 -14.81
C ALA A 197 -28.97 -4.95 -14.85
N ALA A 198 -28.34 -4.40 -13.81
CA ALA A 198 -26.90 -4.32 -13.72
C ALA A 198 -26.24 -5.71 -13.56
N LEU A 199 -26.83 -6.61 -12.78
CA LEU A 199 -26.41 -8.01 -12.65
C LEU A 199 -26.58 -8.78 -13.95
N THR A 200 -27.67 -8.59 -14.70
CA THR A 200 -27.88 -9.17 -16.02
C THR A 200 -26.80 -8.70 -16.99
N LEU A 201 -26.50 -7.40 -17.03
CA LEU A 201 -25.43 -6.88 -17.88
C LEU A 201 -24.07 -7.43 -17.46
N LEU A 202 -23.80 -7.51 -16.15
CA LEU A 202 -22.59 -8.13 -15.64
C LEU A 202 -22.50 -9.62 -16.05
N TRP A 203 -23.62 -10.36 -16.03
CA TRP A 203 -23.68 -11.74 -16.50
C TRP A 203 -23.42 -11.86 -18.01
N GLN A 204 -23.86 -10.89 -18.80
CA GLN A 204 -23.73 -10.92 -20.27
C GLN A 204 -22.39 -10.37 -20.78
N ILE A 205 -21.63 -9.65 -19.94
CA ILE A 205 -20.26 -9.25 -20.27
C ILE A 205 -19.36 -10.50 -20.34
N GLU A 206 -18.35 -10.44 -21.21
CA GLU A 206 -17.27 -11.42 -21.24
C GLU A 206 -16.33 -11.17 -20.05
N TRP A 207 -16.29 -12.11 -19.10
CA TRP A 207 -15.55 -11.95 -17.84
C TRP A 207 -14.05 -12.09 -17.97
N HIS A 208 -13.63 -12.77 -19.03
CA HIS A 208 -12.25 -13.03 -19.32
C HIS A 208 -11.93 -12.51 -20.71
N ARG A 209 -10.64 -12.48 -21.02
CA ARG A 209 -10.19 -12.24 -22.38
C ARG A 209 -9.83 -13.61 -22.95
N ASP A 210 -10.43 -13.97 -24.07
CA ASP A 210 -10.03 -15.16 -24.84
C ASP A 210 -8.67 -15.00 -25.54
N CYS A 211 -7.95 -13.93 -25.23
CA CYS A 211 -6.61 -13.63 -25.71
C CYS A 211 -5.59 -13.55 -24.56
N GLU A 212 -4.33 -13.48 -24.97
CA GLU A 212 -3.18 -13.19 -24.12
C GLU A 212 -3.32 -11.85 -23.40
N ILE A 213 -2.95 -11.82 -22.12
CA ILE A 213 -2.97 -10.58 -21.34
C ILE A 213 -1.75 -9.77 -21.75
N THR A 214 -1.96 -8.60 -22.35
CA THR A 214 -0.88 -7.69 -22.73
C THR A 214 -0.74 -6.58 -21.69
N PRO A 215 0.40 -5.87 -21.63
CA PRO A 215 0.52 -4.70 -20.75
C PRO A 215 -0.53 -3.63 -21.06
N ALA A 216 -1.03 -3.55 -22.30
CA ALA A 216 -2.13 -2.63 -22.65
C ALA A 216 -3.43 -2.95 -21.90
N HIS A 217 -3.73 -4.23 -21.63
CA HIS A 217 -4.88 -4.61 -20.80
C HIS A 217 -4.69 -4.16 -19.33
N GLU A 218 -3.47 -4.27 -18.80
CA GLU A 218 -3.16 -3.75 -17.45
C GLU A 218 -3.24 -2.21 -17.40
N ALA A 219 -2.85 -1.53 -18.48
CA ALA A 219 -3.05 -0.08 -18.59
C ALA A 219 -4.54 0.29 -18.55
N GLU A 220 -5.39 -0.39 -19.30
CA GLU A 220 -6.85 -0.20 -19.29
C GLU A 220 -7.43 -0.39 -17.87
N ARG A 221 -7.00 -1.45 -17.18
CA ARG A 221 -7.37 -1.72 -15.79
C ARG A 221 -6.87 -0.62 -14.84
N ALA A 222 -5.65 -0.12 -15.03
CA ALA A 222 -5.10 0.97 -14.23
C ALA A 222 -5.96 2.24 -14.34
N PHE A 223 -6.43 2.56 -15.55
CA PHE A 223 -7.29 3.72 -15.77
C PHE A 223 -8.61 3.64 -14.99
N PHE A 224 -9.20 2.46 -14.79
CA PHE A 224 -10.35 2.30 -13.90
C PHE A 224 -10.03 2.81 -12.49
N PHE A 225 -8.99 2.25 -11.86
CA PHE A 225 -8.63 2.63 -10.50
C PHE A 225 -8.23 4.11 -10.41
N LEU A 226 -7.38 4.58 -11.32
CA LEU A 226 -6.90 5.95 -11.32
C LEU A 226 -8.04 6.97 -11.48
N LYS A 227 -8.86 6.82 -12.53
CA LYS A 227 -9.91 7.78 -12.89
C LYS A 227 -11.13 7.67 -12.00
N GLU A 228 -11.65 6.46 -11.81
CA GLU A 228 -12.94 6.27 -11.17
C GLU A 228 -12.85 6.31 -9.65
N THR A 229 -11.67 6.07 -9.07
CA THR A 229 -11.50 5.92 -7.62
C THR A 229 -10.42 6.81 -7.03
N VAL A 230 -9.14 6.66 -7.40
CA VAL A 230 -8.00 7.36 -6.79
C VAL A 230 -8.11 8.88 -6.95
N TYR A 231 -8.45 9.36 -8.15
CA TYR A 231 -8.63 10.79 -8.42
C TYR A 231 -9.69 11.43 -7.50
N LYS A 232 -10.80 10.72 -7.27
CA LYS A 232 -11.88 11.16 -6.37
C LYS A 232 -11.50 11.00 -4.90
N ALA A 233 -10.77 9.93 -4.56
CA ALA A 233 -10.34 9.62 -3.20
C ALA A 233 -9.41 10.69 -2.62
N VAL A 234 -8.54 11.29 -3.44
CA VAL A 234 -7.65 12.39 -3.01
C VAL A 234 -8.45 13.61 -2.56
N GLU A 235 -9.53 13.95 -3.29
CA GLU A 235 -10.44 15.02 -2.89
C GLU A 235 -11.20 14.67 -1.59
N LEU A 236 -11.73 13.44 -1.49
CA LEU A 236 -12.42 12.98 -0.28
C LEU A 236 -11.50 12.98 0.94
N PHE A 237 -10.25 12.52 0.78
CA PHE A 237 -9.24 12.58 1.83
C PHE A 237 -8.97 14.04 2.27
N TYR A 238 -8.82 14.98 1.33
CA TYR A 238 -8.61 16.39 1.66
C TYR A 238 -9.76 16.94 2.52
N ARG A 239 -11.01 16.63 2.16
CA ARG A 239 -12.18 17.03 2.94
C ARG A 239 -12.19 16.41 4.34
N GLN A 240 -11.92 15.10 4.44
CA GLN A 240 -11.81 14.40 5.72
C GLN A 240 -10.71 15.00 6.61
N PHE A 241 -9.58 15.37 6.02
CA PHE A 241 -8.48 16.04 6.71
C PHE A 241 -8.87 17.43 7.21
N CYS A 242 -9.47 18.27 6.37
CA CYS A 242 -9.95 19.60 6.77
C CYS A 242 -10.97 19.52 7.91
N LYS A 243 -11.90 18.56 7.84
CA LYS A 243 -12.87 18.33 8.90
C LYS A 243 -12.20 17.91 10.21
N ALA A 244 -11.31 16.92 10.18
CA ALA A 244 -10.56 16.47 11.36
C ALA A 244 -9.78 17.63 12.01
N LYS A 245 -9.23 18.54 11.20
CA LYS A 245 -8.56 19.76 11.67
C LYS A 245 -9.54 20.72 12.35
N SER A 246 -10.73 20.91 11.80
CA SER A 246 -11.80 21.73 12.38
C SER A 246 -12.25 21.21 13.74
N GLU A 247 -12.63 19.92 13.80
CA GLU A 247 -13.19 19.29 15.00
C GLU A 247 -12.21 19.27 16.16
N THR A 248 -10.92 19.13 15.86
CA THR A 248 -9.87 19.14 16.87
C THR A 248 -9.40 20.56 17.22
N GLY A 249 -9.95 21.62 16.64
CA GLY A 249 -9.59 23.01 16.93
C GLY A 249 -8.17 23.39 16.49
N LEU A 250 -7.66 22.79 15.40
CA LEU A 250 -6.36 23.10 14.80
C LEU A 250 -6.43 24.28 13.81
N GLU A 251 -7.55 25.03 13.74
CA GLU A 251 -7.77 26.07 12.72
C GLU A 251 -7.18 27.44 13.05
N SER A 252 -6.72 27.69 14.27
CA SER A 252 -6.41 29.04 14.79
C SER A 252 -5.15 29.73 14.23
N GLY A 253 -4.63 29.31 13.07
CA GLY A 253 -3.46 29.91 12.43
C GLY A 253 -3.36 29.55 10.94
N ASN A 254 -2.93 30.50 10.10
CA ASN A 254 -2.93 30.43 8.63
C ASN A 254 -1.91 29.44 8.00
N ASP A 255 -1.31 28.50 8.75
CA ASP A 255 -0.03 27.89 8.33
C ASP A 255 0.01 26.34 8.37
N TYR A 256 -1.16 25.69 8.21
CA TYR A 256 -1.25 24.23 8.20
C TYR A 256 -1.41 23.70 6.78
N THR A 257 -0.38 23.05 6.25
CA THR A 257 -0.42 22.37 4.95
C THR A 257 -0.94 20.94 5.10
N CYS A 258 -1.77 20.50 4.16
CA CYS A 258 -2.16 19.09 4.06
C CYS A 258 -0.91 18.22 3.76
N PRO A 259 -0.79 17.00 4.33
CA PRO A 259 0.24 16.03 3.97
C PRO A 259 0.32 15.79 2.46
N LYS A 260 1.51 15.50 1.93
CA LYS A 260 1.64 15.21 0.49
C LYS A 260 1.29 13.75 0.20
N ILE A 261 0.36 13.54 -0.74
CA ILE A 261 0.03 12.22 -1.28
C ILE A 261 0.50 12.16 -2.73
N ASN A 262 1.34 11.18 -3.06
CA ASN A 262 1.80 10.92 -4.42
C ASN A 262 1.41 9.51 -4.84
N PHE A 263 1.28 9.33 -6.15
CA PHE A 263 1.06 8.02 -6.76
C PHE A 263 2.16 7.71 -7.76
N GLY A 264 2.61 6.46 -7.76
CA GLY A 264 3.52 5.89 -8.74
C GLY A 264 2.88 4.73 -9.49
N SER A 265 3.53 4.28 -10.57
CA SER A 265 3.13 3.09 -11.31
C SER A 265 4.32 2.33 -11.85
N LEU A 266 4.24 1.00 -11.74
CA LEU A 266 5.09 0.01 -12.41
C LEU A 266 4.36 -0.66 -13.60
N ILE A 267 3.10 -0.28 -13.85
CA ILE A 267 2.31 -0.80 -14.98
C ILE A 267 2.91 -0.26 -16.28
N CYS A 268 3.10 -1.15 -17.26
CA CYS A 268 3.78 -0.85 -18.52
C CYS A 268 5.22 -0.32 -18.35
N SER A 269 5.87 -0.55 -17.21
CA SER A 269 7.24 -0.08 -16.97
C SER A 269 8.14 -1.04 -16.19
N ASP A 270 7.60 -2.01 -15.45
CA ASP A 270 8.37 -3.14 -14.90
C ASP A 270 8.73 -4.14 -16.00
N ARG A 271 10.03 -4.27 -16.27
CA ARG A 271 10.57 -5.13 -17.35
C ARG A 271 11.20 -6.40 -16.83
N VAL A 272 11.21 -6.62 -15.53
CA VAL A 272 11.91 -7.75 -14.92
C VAL A 272 11.23 -9.06 -15.37
N GLY A 273 11.83 -9.71 -16.37
CA GLY A 273 11.27 -10.92 -16.99
C GLY A 273 10.14 -10.70 -17.97
N ASN A 274 9.84 -9.47 -18.37
CA ASN A 274 8.73 -9.19 -19.29
C ASN A 274 9.23 -8.44 -20.54
N PRO A 275 9.62 -9.15 -21.62
CA PRO A 275 10.09 -8.51 -22.85
C PRO A 275 8.99 -7.74 -23.60
N ALA A 276 7.70 -8.00 -23.32
CA ALA A 276 6.60 -7.27 -23.95
C ALA A 276 6.52 -5.80 -23.49
N VAL A 277 7.17 -5.45 -22.37
CA VAL A 277 7.25 -4.07 -21.87
C VAL A 277 8.42 -3.35 -22.55
N THR A 278 8.15 -2.72 -23.70
CA THR A 278 9.15 -1.99 -24.48
C THR A 278 9.29 -0.53 -24.02
N PRO A 279 10.41 0.18 -24.31
CA PRO A 279 10.52 1.62 -24.07
C PRO A 279 9.38 2.42 -24.70
N GLN A 280 9.01 2.08 -25.93
CA GLN A 280 7.93 2.76 -26.65
C GLN A 280 6.58 2.58 -25.93
N LEU A 281 6.26 1.37 -25.48
CA LEU A 281 5.02 1.12 -24.73
C LEU A 281 4.93 1.96 -23.45
N THR A 282 6.03 2.15 -22.72
CA THR A 282 6.05 3.04 -21.55
C THR A 282 5.80 4.50 -21.93
N ARG A 283 6.40 4.98 -23.04
CA ARG A 283 6.16 6.35 -23.52
C ARG A 283 4.69 6.56 -23.89
N ASP A 284 4.12 5.61 -24.63
CA ASP A 284 2.71 5.64 -25.04
C ASP A 284 1.79 5.66 -23.81
N PHE A 285 2.06 4.83 -22.81
CA PHE A 285 1.30 4.80 -21.56
C PHE A 285 1.42 6.11 -20.77
N MET A 286 2.61 6.68 -20.64
CA MET A 286 2.84 7.98 -19.99
C MET A 286 2.09 9.11 -20.70
N GLN A 287 2.02 9.08 -22.04
CA GLN A 287 1.25 10.05 -22.82
C GLN A 287 -0.25 9.92 -22.55
N LEU A 288 -0.79 8.68 -22.52
CA LEU A 288 -2.19 8.45 -22.17
C LEU A 288 -2.53 8.94 -20.76
N LEU A 289 -1.65 8.71 -19.79
CA LEU A 289 -1.82 9.21 -18.41
C LEU A 289 -1.88 10.74 -18.36
N ARG A 290 -0.96 11.41 -19.08
CA ARG A 290 -0.92 12.87 -19.21
C ARG A 290 -2.20 13.42 -19.81
N ASP A 291 -2.64 12.84 -20.92
CA ASP A 291 -3.80 13.34 -21.64
C ASP A 291 -5.07 13.14 -20.78
N GLU A 292 -5.18 12.02 -20.07
CA GLU A 292 -6.29 11.77 -19.16
C GLU A 292 -6.34 12.76 -17.98
N ILE A 293 -5.21 13.02 -17.30
CA ILE A 293 -5.21 13.95 -16.15
C ILE A 293 -5.51 15.40 -16.58
N LEU A 294 -5.00 15.83 -17.74
CA LEU A 294 -5.31 17.15 -18.28
C LEU A 294 -6.80 17.27 -18.67
N ASN A 295 -7.39 16.21 -19.21
CA ASN A 295 -8.83 16.15 -19.49
C ASN A 295 -9.67 16.18 -18.21
N LEU A 296 -9.22 15.51 -17.14
CA LEU A 296 -9.86 15.59 -15.82
C LEU A 296 -9.82 17.02 -15.28
N TYR A 297 -8.67 17.69 -15.32
CA TYR A 297 -8.58 19.10 -14.91
C TYR A 297 -9.44 20.02 -15.76
N LEU A 298 -9.51 19.81 -17.08
CA LEU A 298 -10.42 20.57 -17.95
C LEU A 298 -11.88 20.40 -17.52
N GLY A 299 -12.30 19.19 -17.14
CA GLY A 299 -13.64 18.94 -16.60
C GLY A 299 -13.92 19.68 -15.27
N GLU A 300 -12.93 19.76 -14.38
CA GLU A 300 -13.03 20.53 -13.12
C GLU A 300 -13.12 22.03 -13.37
N ILE A 301 -12.31 22.55 -14.31
CA ILE A 301 -12.37 23.96 -14.69
C ILE A 301 -13.71 24.28 -15.35
N ASP A 302 -14.25 23.41 -16.20
CA ASP A 302 -15.59 23.58 -16.78
C ASP A 302 -16.69 23.60 -15.70
N PHE A 303 -16.58 22.76 -14.67
CA PHE A 303 -17.42 22.85 -13.48
C PHE A 303 -17.28 24.22 -12.78
N LEU A 304 -16.05 24.66 -12.46
CA LEU A 304 -15.83 25.96 -11.82
C LEU A 304 -16.32 27.15 -12.66
N ILE A 305 -16.22 27.07 -13.99
CA ILE A 305 -16.77 28.09 -14.90
C ILE A 305 -18.28 28.23 -14.71
N ARG A 306 -19.00 27.12 -14.52
CA ARG A 306 -20.46 27.11 -14.31
C ARG A 306 -20.83 27.67 -12.94
N GLU A 307 -20.09 27.31 -11.89
CA GLU A 307 -20.39 27.67 -10.51
C GLU A 307 -19.92 29.08 -10.09
N LEU A 308 -18.71 29.51 -10.48
CA LEU A 308 -18.13 30.80 -10.08
C LEU A 308 -18.70 31.99 -10.88
N THR A 309 -19.95 32.30 -10.59
CA THR A 309 -20.74 33.41 -11.17
C THR A 309 -20.71 34.78 -10.47
N PRO A 310 -19.98 35.05 -9.37
CA PRO A 310 -19.97 36.38 -8.75
C PRO A 310 -19.67 37.52 -9.74
N SER A 311 -20.44 38.59 -9.63
CA SER A 311 -20.28 39.79 -10.46
C SER A 311 -19.53 40.89 -9.72
N VAL A 312 -18.63 41.58 -10.41
CA VAL A 312 -17.92 42.77 -9.91
C VAL A 312 -18.84 43.92 -9.53
N LYS A 313 -20.11 43.87 -9.94
CA LYS A 313 -21.16 44.81 -9.52
C LYS A 313 -21.63 44.58 -8.09
N VAL A 314 -21.52 43.35 -7.58
CA VAL A 314 -21.95 42.95 -6.24
C VAL A 314 -20.75 42.89 -5.31
N ILE A 315 -19.65 42.29 -5.77
CA ILE A 315 -18.45 42.08 -4.95
C ILE A 315 -17.18 42.22 -5.78
N SER A 316 -16.15 42.84 -5.21
CA SER A 316 -14.86 43.02 -5.88
C SER A 316 -14.09 41.71 -6.08
N VAL A 317 -12.98 41.80 -6.81
CA VAL A 317 -11.93 40.78 -6.86
C VAL A 317 -10.61 41.38 -6.39
N SER A 318 -9.66 40.53 -6.00
CA SER A 318 -8.34 41.00 -5.58
C SER A 318 -7.61 41.77 -6.69
N LYS A 319 -6.71 42.68 -6.30
CA LYS A 319 -5.87 43.42 -7.25
C LYS A 319 -4.95 42.48 -8.03
N ALA A 320 -4.46 41.41 -7.38
CA ALA A 320 -3.60 40.41 -7.98
C ALA A 320 -4.34 39.66 -9.11
N LEU A 321 -5.55 39.16 -8.85
CA LEU A 321 -6.35 38.46 -9.85
C LEU A 321 -6.69 39.35 -11.05
N LYS A 322 -7.10 40.61 -10.80
CA LYS A 322 -7.38 41.57 -11.88
C LYS A 322 -6.14 41.87 -12.74
N SER A 323 -4.96 41.95 -12.12
CA SER A 323 -3.69 42.20 -12.81
C SER A 323 -3.28 41.00 -13.66
N SER A 324 -3.44 39.78 -13.15
CA SER A 324 -3.21 38.53 -13.89
C SER A 324 -4.07 38.46 -15.15
N ILE A 325 -5.39 38.68 -15.03
CA ILE A 325 -6.31 38.71 -16.19
C ILE A 325 -5.87 39.74 -17.24
N ASN A 326 -5.51 40.95 -16.82
CA ASN A 326 -5.05 42.00 -17.75
C ASN A 326 -3.73 41.64 -18.44
N SER A 327 -2.85 40.88 -17.77
CA SER A 327 -1.61 40.38 -18.35
C SER A 327 -1.90 39.31 -19.41
N ASP A 328 -2.79 38.37 -19.09
CA ASP A 328 -3.18 37.29 -20.00
C ASP A 328 -3.83 37.85 -21.28
N LEU A 329 -4.72 38.83 -21.15
CA LEU A 329 -5.40 39.47 -22.28
C LEU A 329 -4.48 40.29 -23.20
N LYS A 330 -3.24 40.60 -22.78
CA LYS A 330 -2.25 41.19 -23.69
C LYS A 330 -1.69 40.17 -24.68
N GLN A 331 -1.85 38.87 -24.40
CA GLN A 331 -1.43 37.81 -25.30
C GLN A 331 -2.51 37.62 -26.38
N PRO A 332 -2.19 37.81 -27.68
CA PRO A 332 -3.18 37.71 -28.76
C PRO A 332 -3.92 36.37 -28.78
N LEU A 333 -3.22 35.28 -28.44
CA LEU A 333 -3.74 33.91 -28.40
C LEU A 333 -4.80 33.69 -27.30
N LEU A 334 -4.84 34.54 -26.26
CA LEU A 334 -5.76 34.43 -25.12
C LEU A 334 -6.83 35.55 -25.10
N ASN A 335 -6.77 36.45 -26.09
CA ASN A 335 -7.67 37.59 -26.25
C ASN A 335 -8.62 37.47 -27.46
N ASP A 336 -8.76 36.26 -28.02
CA ASP A 336 -9.71 36.03 -29.10
C ASP A 336 -11.15 36.15 -28.58
N SER A 337 -11.91 37.09 -29.15
CA SER A 337 -13.33 37.30 -28.88
C SER A 337 -14.19 36.04 -29.08
N SER A 338 -13.75 35.10 -29.90
CA SER A 338 -14.42 33.80 -30.11
C SER A 338 -14.42 32.96 -28.85
N LEU A 339 -13.39 33.04 -27.99
CA LEU A 339 -13.29 32.31 -26.71
C LEU A 339 -14.39 32.70 -25.72
N TYR A 340 -14.95 33.90 -25.87
CA TYR A 340 -15.96 34.47 -24.99
C TYR A 340 -17.37 34.51 -25.63
N SER A 341 -17.58 33.82 -26.76
CA SER A 341 -18.84 33.75 -27.49
C SER A 341 -19.76 32.65 -26.93
N SER A 342 -21.09 32.88 -26.98
CA SER A 342 -22.13 31.94 -26.51
C SER A 342 -22.05 30.52 -27.11
N GLU A 343 -21.47 30.37 -28.30
CA GLU A 343 -21.32 29.08 -28.98
C GLU A 343 -20.20 28.22 -28.36
N ASN A 344 -19.13 28.84 -27.87
CA ASN A 344 -18.06 28.16 -27.14
C ASN A 344 -18.46 27.79 -25.68
N PHE A 345 -19.54 28.37 -25.14
CA PHE A 345 -20.09 27.98 -23.84
C PHE A 345 -20.83 26.63 -23.86
N ASN A 346 -21.21 26.11 -25.04
CA ASN A 346 -22.00 24.88 -25.18
C ASN A 346 -21.15 23.62 -25.46
N LEU A 347 -19.82 23.73 -25.49
CA LEU A 347 -18.94 22.67 -25.99
C LEU A 347 -18.72 21.49 -25.03
N HIS A 348 -19.31 21.49 -23.84
CA HIS A 348 -19.25 20.36 -22.91
C HIS A 348 -20.65 19.83 -22.51
N ARG A 349 -21.36 19.36 -23.54
CA ARG A 349 -22.35 18.26 -23.61
C ARG A 349 -23.63 18.32 -22.73
N PHE A 350 -24.73 18.83 -23.32
CA PHE A 350 -26.11 18.39 -23.05
C PHE A 350 -26.97 18.44 -24.33
N GLU A 351 -26.63 17.63 -25.34
CA GLU A 351 -27.65 17.14 -26.27
C GLU A 351 -28.40 16.00 -25.57
N GLY A 352 -29.61 16.26 -25.05
CA GLY A 352 -30.50 15.17 -24.62
C GLY A 352 -31.43 15.41 -23.42
N LEU A 353 -31.30 16.51 -22.66
CA LEU A 353 -32.09 16.70 -21.42
C LEU A 353 -32.89 18.01 -21.31
N PHE A 354 -32.89 18.84 -22.35
CA PHE A 354 -33.85 19.93 -22.46
C PHE A 354 -34.87 19.63 -23.57
N PRO A 355 -36.18 19.69 -23.31
CA PRO A 355 -37.17 19.60 -24.38
C PRO A 355 -36.89 20.72 -25.39
N THR A 356 -36.90 20.34 -26.67
CA THR A 356 -36.55 21.08 -27.90
C THR A 356 -37.31 22.41 -28.14
N ARG A 357 -38.00 22.95 -27.14
CA ARG A 357 -38.80 24.20 -27.24
C ARG A 357 -38.08 25.48 -26.78
N LEU A 358 -36.80 25.41 -26.42
CA LEU A 358 -36.02 26.61 -26.04
C LEU A 358 -35.13 27.16 -27.17
N ASN A 359 -35.05 26.48 -28.32
CA ASN A 359 -34.29 26.98 -29.48
C ASN A 359 -34.91 28.24 -30.11
N ASP A 360 -36.19 28.52 -29.88
CA ASP A 360 -36.87 29.72 -30.37
C ASP A 360 -36.48 31.01 -29.60
N PHE A 361 -35.76 30.89 -28.48
CA PHE A 361 -35.25 32.02 -27.68
C PHE A 361 -33.80 32.42 -28.00
N SER A 362 -33.10 31.68 -28.88
CA SER A 362 -31.71 31.97 -29.28
C SER A 362 -31.52 33.28 -30.06
N SER A 363 -32.62 33.89 -30.52
CA SER A 363 -32.64 35.22 -31.16
C SER A 363 -32.58 36.39 -30.17
N LEU A 364 -32.68 36.14 -28.86
CA LEU A 364 -32.60 37.16 -27.81
C LEU A 364 -31.17 37.27 -27.23
N SER A 365 -30.36 38.06 -27.94
CA SER A 365 -29.15 38.77 -27.47
C SER A 365 -27.85 37.96 -27.26
N THR A 366 -27.10 37.78 -28.34
CA THR A 366 -25.62 37.66 -28.29
C THR A 366 -24.97 38.83 -27.53
N GLU A 367 -25.55 40.03 -27.57
CA GLU A 367 -25.11 41.19 -26.76
C GLU A 367 -25.27 40.99 -25.24
N GLY A 368 -26.26 40.21 -24.77
CA GLY A 368 -26.53 39.97 -23.35
C GLY A 368 -25.57 38.96 -22.71
N ALA A 369 -25.20 37.92 -23.45
CA ALA A 369 -24.17 36.95 -23.04
C ALA A 369 -22.76 37.58 -23.03
N PHE A 370 -22.44 38.42 -24.01
CA PHE A 370 -21.19 39.18 -24.06
C PHE A 370 -21.08 40.22 -22.92
N LYS A 371 -22.19 40.87 -22.52
CA LYS A 371 -22.24 41.74 -21.33
C LYS A 371 -22.11 40.99 -19.99
N ARG A 372 -22.56 39.73 -19.90
CA ARG A 372 -22.35 38.89 -18.70
C ARG A 372 -20.87 38.52 -18.52
N SER A 373 -20.11 38.40 -19.62
CA SER A 373 -18.68 38.05 -19.67
C SER A 373 -17.73 39.14 -19.14
N THR A 374 -18.07 40.44 -19.25
CA THR A 374 -17.17 41.52 -18.78
C THR A 374 -17.15 41.69 -17.25
N ASP A 375 -18.25 41.35 -16.58
CA ASP A 375 -18.43 41.64 -15.16
C ASP A 375 -18.15 40.43 -14.25
N GLN A 376 -17.94 39.23 -14.81
CA GLN A 376 -17.68 37.98 -14.07
C GLN A 376 -16.20 37.59 -14.19
N LEU A 377 -15.33 38.29 -13.46
CA LEU A 377 -13.87 38.16 -13.62
C LEU A 377 -13.32 36.78 -13.22
N TYR A 378 -13.90 36.09 -12.24
CA TYR A 378 -13.52 34.71 -11.90
C TYR A 378 -13.75 33.76 -13.09
N ARG A 379 -14.96 33.78 -13.64
CA ARG A 379 -15.32 33.03 -14.85
C ARG A 379 -14.39 33.37 -16.02
N LYS A 380 -14.07 34.65 -16.22
CA LYS A 380 -13.13 35.08 -17.27
C LYS A 380 -11.74 34.48 -17.09
N LYS A 381 -11.18 34.51 -15.87
CA LYS A 381 -9.89 33.87 -15.58
C LYS A 381 -9.94 32.36 -15.82
N LEU A 382 -11.02 31.69 -15.40
CA LEU A 382 -11.18 30.26 -15.61
C LEU A 382 -11.26 29.86 -17.08
N ILE A 383 -11.89 30.67 -17.93
CA ILE A 383 -11.88 30.46 -19.41
C ILE A 383 -10.45 30.53 -19.96
N ILE A 384 -9.66 31.52 -19.51
CA ILE A 384 -8.24 31.62 -19.88
C ILE A 384 -7.47 30.38 -19.40
N ILE A 385 -7.69 29.95 -18.15
CA ILE A 385 -7.09 28.74 -17.59
C ILE A 385 -7.44 27.50 -18.44
N ALA A 386 -8.71 27.36 -18.84
CA ALA A 386 -9.16 26.25 -19.69
C ALA A 386 -8.47 26.26 -21.06
N GLU A 387 -8.34 27.42 -21.68
CA GLU A 387 -7.61 27.57 -22.95
C GLU A 387 -6.12 27.22 -22.80
N ARG A 388 -5.47 27.69 -21.72
CA ARG A 388 -4.09 27.33 -21.40
C ARG A 388 -3.94 25.82 -21.17
N LEU A 389 -4.89 25.17 -20.49
CA LEU A 389 -4.89 23.71 -20.33
C LEU A 389 -5.08 22.98 -21.68
N LYS A 390 -5.97 23.44 -22.57
CA LYS A 390 -6.14 22.87 -23.93
C LYS A 390 -4.85 22.97 -24.76
N ARG A 391 -4.14 24.09 -24.66
CA ARG A 391 -2.81 24.32 -25.26
C ARG A 391 -1.68 23.58 -24.54
N THR A 392 -1.93 23.12 -23.32
CA THR A 392 -1.01 22.21 -22.64
C THR A 392 -1.24 20.81 -23.18
N LEU A 393 -2.49 20.36 -23.23
CA LEU A 393 -2.89 19.06 -23.77
C LEU A 393 -2.37 18.86 -25.19
N ASN A 394 -2.65 19.81 -26.08
CA ASN A 394 -2.06 19.91 -27.42
C ASN A 394 -0.88 20.88 -27.34
N PRO A 395 0.39 20.44 -27.36
CA PRO A 395 1.59 21.26 -27.03
C PRO A 395 1.76 22.53 -27.88
N GLU A 396 0.93 23.53 -27.64
CA GLU A 396 0.82 24.77 -28.40
C GLU A 396 1.39 25.95 -27.58
N PRO A 397 1.86 27.02 -28.26
CA PRO A 397 2.24 28.25 -27.59
C PRO A 397 1.11 28.78 -26.70
N GLY A 398 1.45 29.20 -25.47
CA GLY A 398 0.50 29.70 -24.48
C GLY A 398 0.00 28.66 -23.47
N GLY A 399 0.34 27.37 -23.65
CA GLY A 399 0.11 26.33 -22.65
C GLY A 399 0.91 26.53 -21.36
N TYR A 400 0.54 25.81 -20.30
CA TYR A 400 1.32 25.72 -19.07
C TYR A 400 2.61 24.93 -19.31
N THR A 401 3.72 25.43 -18.79
CA THR A 401 5.02 24.73 -18.87
C THR A 401 5.28 23.81 -17.67
N SER A 402 4.55 24.02 -16.57
CA SER A 402 4.61 23.20 -15.37
C SER A 402 3.25 23.21 -14.64
N PRO A 403 2.96 22.19 -13.83
CA PRO A 403 1.79 22.20 -12.95
C PRO A 403 1.82 23.34 -11.93
N ASP A 404 3.00 23.81 -11.52
CA ASP A 404 3.13 24.93 -10.57
C ASP A 404 2.51 26.22 -11.12
N GLN A 405 2.67 26.50 -12.42
CA GLN A 405 2.02 27.67 -13.05
C GLN A 405 0.49 27.56 -13.05
N PHE A 406 -0.05 26.34 -13.16
CA PHE A 406 -1.48 26.11 -13.07
C PHE A 406 -1.98 26.28 -11.62
N ILE A 407 -1.22 25.76 -10.64
CA ILE A 407 -1.49 25.97 -9.21
C ILE A 407 -1.47 27.46 -8.85
N GLU A 408 -0.50 28.22 -9.35
CA GLU A 408 -0.42 29.68 -9.14
C GLU A 408 -1.69 30.40 -9.63
N ASP A 409 -2.20 30.04 -10.81
CA ASP A 409 -3.44 30.60 -11.34
C ASP A 409 -4.67 30.22 -10.50
N LEU A 410 -4.72 29.00 -9.93
CA LEU A 410 -5.77 28.58 -9.00
C LEU A 410 -5.66 29.27 -7.64
N ARG A 411 -4.45 29.47 -7.11
CA ARG A 411 -4.20 30.19 -5.85
C ARG A 411 -4.64 31.65 -5.94
N LEU A 412 -4.46 32.31 -7.08
CA LEU A 412 -5.01 33.65 -7.30
C LEU A 412 -6.54 33.71 -7.18
N ILE A 413 -7.23 32.64 -7.60
CA ILE A 413 -8.68 32.52 -7.45
C ILE A 413 -9.04 32.28 -5.98
N ASP A 414 -8.37 31.35 -5.30
CA ASP A 414 -8.55 31.05 -3.87
C ASP A 414 -8.35 32.29 -2.98
N GLU A 415 -7.20 32.96 -3.11
CA GLU A 415 -6.88 34.17 -2.36
C GLU A 415 -7.93 35.27 -2.59
N SER A 416 -8.33 35.49 -3.83
CA SER A 416 -9.36 36.48 -4.16
C SER A 416 -10.73 36.12 -3.57
N LEU A 417 -11.14 34.84 -3.59
CA LEU A 417 -12.38 34.39 -2.96
C LEU A 417 -12.34 34.59 -1.45
N CYS A 418 -11.22 34.25 -0.80
CA CYS A 418 -11.02 34.43 0.63
C CYS A 418 -11.07 35.93 1.03
N GLU A 419 -10.36 36.80 0.30
CA GLU A 419 -10.41 38.26 0.50
C GLU A 419 -11.83 38.83 0.37
N ASN A 420 -12.65 38.24 -0.50
CA ASN A 420 -13.99 38.70 -0.82
C ASN A 420 -15.09 37.84 -0.18
N LYS A 421 -14.86 37.36 1.06
CA LYS A 421 -15.87 36.68 1.90
C LYS A 421 -16.52 35.44 1.28
N ALA A 422 -15.83 34.78 0.35
CA ALA A 422 -16.25 33.55 -0.30
C ALA A 422 -15.31 32.38 0.03
N ALA A 423 -14.72 32.37 1.23
CA ALA A 423 -13.81 31.33 1.67
C ALA A 423 -14.45 29.92 1.65
N SER A 424 -15.74 29.80 1.97
CA SER A 424 -16.48 28.53 1.90
C SER A 424 -16.54 27.95 0.47
N VAL A 425 -16.65 28.83 -0.53
CA VAL A 425 -16.64 28.45 -1.96
C VAL A 425 -15.25 27.96 -2.36
N ALA A 426 -14.21 28.65 -1.91
CA ALA A 426 -12.83 28.27 -2.20
C ALA A 426 -12.46 26.92 -1.55
N GLU A 427 -12.87 26.71 -0.29
CA GLU A 427 -12.66 25.47 0.45
C GLU A 427 -13.38 24.28 -0.20
N LEU A 428 -14.59 24.49 -0.72
CA LEU A 428 -15.39 23.41 -1.28
C LEU A 428 -14.95 23.00 -2.71
N TRP A 429 -14.51 23.96 -3.54
CA TRP A 429 -14.30 23.69 -4.96
C TRP A 429 -12.89 24.01 -5.49
N VAL A 430 -12.18 25.01 -4.95
CA VAL A 430 -10.88 25.46 -5.50
C VAL A 430 -9.71 24.75 -4.83
N LYS A 431 -9.67 24.72 -3.50
CA LYS A 431 -8.57 24.10 -2.75
C LYS A 431 -8.46 22.58 -2.96
N PRO A 432 -9.56 21.80 -3.06
CA PRO A 432 -9.45 20.39 -3.40
C PRO A 432 -8.85 20.17 -4.79
N LEU A 433 -9.14 21.06 -5.76
CA LEU A 433 -8.50 21.02 -7.07
C LEU A 433 -7.00 21.33 -6.98
N ILE A 434 -6.60 22.36 -6.24
CA ILE A 434 -5.17 22.66 -5.99
C ILE A 434 -4.48 21.41 -5.42
N TYR A 435 -5.07 20.77 -4.42
CA TYR A 435 -4.51 19.57 -3.81
C TYR A 435 -4.43 18.37 -4.77
N LYS A 436 -5.43 18.21 -5.66
CA LYS A 436 -5.37 17.23 -6.77
C LYS A 436 -4.20 17.53 -7.73
N VAL A 437 -3.95 18.79 -8.08
CA VAL A 437 -2.81 19.17 -8.94
C VAL A 437 -1.48 18.96 -8.24
N GLU A 438 -1.38 19.25 -6.94
CA GLU A 438 -0.18 18.97 -6.14
C GLU A 438 0.11 17.46 -6.04
N SER A 439 -0.92 16.62 -6.00
CA SER A 439 -0.81 15.16 -5.87
C SER A 439 -0.47 14.44 -7.17
N PHE A 440 -1.04 14.88 -8.30
CA PHE A 440 -0.98 14.18 -9.60
C PHE A 440 -0.14 14.88 -10.67
N GLY A 441 0.08 16.20 -10.55
CA GLY A 441 0.76 17.02 -11.56
C GLY A 441 0.17 16.85 -12.97
N PHE A 442 1.00 17.03 -14.01
CA PHE A 442 0.61 16.77 -15.41
C PHE A 442 0.97 15.36 -15.89
N HIS A 443 1.18 14.42 -14.96
CA HIS A 443 1.59 13.05 -15.28
C HIS A 443 0.65 11.98 -14.75
N PHE A 444 -0.37 12.37 -13.98
CA PHE A 444 -1.29 11.50 -13.25
C PHE A 444 -0.58 10.67 -12.18
N VAL A 445 0.32 9.77 -12.57
CA VAL A 445 1.16 8.96 -11.69
C VAL A 445 2.61 8.94 -12.16
N LYS A 446 3.55 8.90 -11.22
CA LYS A 446 4.98 8.82 -11.54
C LYS A 446 5.32 7.42 -12.02
N THR A 447 5.69 7.27 -13.29
CA THR A 447 6.02 5.96 -13.84
C THR A 447 7.49 5.63 -13.56
N GLU A 448 7.75 4.46 -12.97
CA GLU A 448 9.08 4.04 -12.53
C GLU A 448 9.68 3.05 -13.51
N VAL A 449 10.99 3.14 -13.81
CA VAL A 449 11.65 2.19 -14.71
C VAL A 449 12.34 1.13 -13.86
N LYS A 450 11.96 -0.14 -14.05
CA LYS A 450 12.50 -1.27 -13.25
C LYS A 450 13.15 -2.35 -14.11
N GLN A 451 14.37 -2.76 -13.75
CA GLN A 451 15.18 -3.74 -14.49
C GLN A 451 16.00 -4.67 -13.56
N ASN A 452 16.58 -5.75 -14.09
CA ASN A 452 17.48 -6.63 -13.34
C ASN A 452 18.97 -6.22 -13.48
N SER A 453 19.74 -6.27 -12.38
CA SER A 453 21.17 -5.90 -12.37
C SER A 453 22.01 -6.72 -13.35
N ARG A 454 21.64 -7.96 -13.66
CA ARG A 454 22.34 -8.78 -14.65
C ARG A 454 22.27 -8.16 -16.05
N ARG A 455 21.10 -7.66 -16.46
CA ARG A 455 20.92 -6.99 -17.77
C ARG A 455 21.74 -5.70 -17.84
N ILE A 456 21.81 -4.97 -16.73
CA ILE A 456 22.67 -3.78 -16.59
C ILE A 456 24.16 -4.15 -16.76
N ARG A 457 24.60 -5.22 -16.07
CA ARG A 457 25.98 -5.71 -16.16
C ARG A 457 26.34 -6.20 -17.57
N ASP A 458 25.45 -6.94 -18.21
CA ASP A 458 25.65 -7.45 -19.57
C ASP A 458 25.73 -6.27 -20.58
N ALA A 459 24.88 -5.25 -20.43
CA ALA A 459 24.91 -4.04 -21.25
C ALA A 459 26.20 -3.23 -21.08
N VAL A 460 26.68 -3.06 -19.84
CA VAL A 460 27.94 -2.35 -19.57
C VAL A 460 29.16 -3.12 -20.06
N GLU A 461 29.18 -4.46 -19.92
CA GLU A 461 30.25 -5.30 -20.47
C GLU A 461 30.38 -5.09 -21.98
N GLU A 462 29.27 -5.16 -22.71
CA GLU A 462 29.28 -4.98 -24.16
C GLU A 462 29.70 -3.55 -24.52
N LEU A 463 29.14 -2.54 -23.85
CA LEU A 463 29.47 -1.14 -24.09
C LEU A 463 30.97 -0.86 -23.93
N LEU A 464 31.59 -1.36 -22.87
CA LEU A 464 33.02 -1.19 -22.61
C LEU A 464 33.90 -2.00 -23.57
N PHE A 465 33.41 -3.16 -24.03
CA PHE A 465 34.08 -3.97 -25.04
C PHE A 465 34.08 -3.28 -26.41
N GLN A 466 32.92 -2.83 -26.89
CA GLN A 466 32.76 -2.20 -28.22
C GLN A 466 33.53 -0.88 -28.33
N THR A 467 33.63 -0.13 -27.23
CA THR A 467 34.37 1.14 -27.18
C THR A 467 35.88 0.96 -26.96
N GLY A 468 36.33 -0.27 -26.70
CA GLY A 468 37.74 -0.60 -26.46
C GLY A 468 38.30 -0.10 -25.12
N VAL A 469 37.43 0.37 -24.21
CA VAL A 469 37.84 0.96 -22.92
C VAL A 469 38.33 -0.12 -21.96
N ALA A 470 37.56 -1.20 -21.81
CA ALA A 470 37.89 -2.29 -20.89
C ALA A 470 37.42 -3.66 -21.42
N PRO A 471 38.07 -4.22 -22.45
CA PRO A 471 37.76 -5.56 -22.93
C PRO A 471 37.95 -6.60 -21.82
N GLY A 472 36.91 -7.36 -21.46
CA GLY A 472 36.93 -8.36 -20.39
C GLY A 472 36.61 -7.82 -18.99
N PHE A 473 35.84 -6.72 -18.91
CA PHE A 473 35.42 -6.07 -17.68
C PHE A 473 34.80 -7.03 -16.64
N ARG A 474 34.06 -8.05 -17.08
CA ARG A 474 33.42 -9.06 -16.21
C ARG A 474 34.41 -9.83 -15.35
N LYS A 475 35.63 -10.06 -15.85
CA LYS A 475 36.69 -10.83 -15.17
C LYS A 475 37.56 -9.98 -14.24
N MET A 476 37.39 -8.65 -14.26
CA MET A 476 38.14 -7.75 -13.40
C MET A 476 37.73 -7.89 -11.92
N SER A 477 38.62 -7.52 -11.01
CA SER A 477 38.27 -7.40 -9.57
C SER A 477 37.29 -6.24 -9.36
N GLU A 478 36.58 -6.22 -8.22
CA GLU A 478 35.64 -5.14 -7.93
C GLU A 478 36.33 -3.76 -7.86
N GLU A 479 37.54 -3.68 -7.32
CA GLU A 479 38.31 -2.44 -7.27
C GLU A 479 38.66 -1.93 -8.68
N GLN A 480 39.01 -2.85 -9.58
CA GLN A 480 39.29 -2.53 -10.99
C GLN A 480 38.03 -2.05 -11.71
N LYS A 481 36.89 -2.73 -11.50
CA LYS A 481 35.59 -2.33 -12.09
C LYS A 481 35.18 -0.95 -11.61
N VAL A 482 35.24 -0.70 -10.30
CA VAL A 482 34.90 0.59 -9.70
C VAL A 482 35.76 1.70 -10.28
N LYS A 483 37.07 1.46 -10.47
CA LYS A 483 37.97 2.45 -11.09
C LYS A 483 37.55 2.79 -12.52
N VAL A 484 37.34 1.78 -13.38
CA VAL A 484 36.93 1.97 -14.77
C VAL A 484 35.59 2.73 -14.84
N LEU A 485 34.57 2.27 -14.11
CA LEU A 485 33.25 2.89 -14.13
C LEU A 485 33.28 4.33 -13.62
N ARG A 486 34.03 4.60 -12.54
CA ARG A 486 34.17 5.95 -12.00
C ARG A 486 34.81 6.89 -13.02
N ASP A 487 35.90 6.46 -13.65
CA ASP A 487 36.63 7.29 -14.61
C ASP A 487 35.76 7.59 -15.84
N GLU A 488 34.98 6.61 -16.32
CA GLU A 488 34.05 6.80 -17.43
C GLU A 488 32.82 7.65 -17.08
N VAL A 489 32.25 7.49 -15.88
CA VAL A 489 31.13 8.34 -15.43
C VAL A 489 31.56 9.81 -15.31
N LEU A 490 32.80 10.08 -14.88
CA LEU A 490 33.33 11.45 -14.73
C LEU A 490 33.88 12.05 -16.03
N SER A 491 34.11 11.23 -17.05
CA SER A 491 34.53 11.70 -18.36
C SER A 491 33.44 12.54 -19.02
N SER A 492 33.78 13.73 -19.52
CA SER A 492 32.83 14.56 -20.29
C SER A 492 32.57 14.02 -21.70
N ARG A 493 33.37 13.05 -22.16
CA ARG A 493 33.18 12.39 -23.45
C ARG A 493 32.09 11.30 -23.32
N PRO A 494 31.11 11.25 -24.24
CA PRO A 494 30.23 10.07 -24.39
C PRO A 494 31.00 8.83 -24.83
N LEU A 495 30.64 7.66 -24.31
CA LEU A 495 31.21 6.38 -24.75
C LEU A 495 30.70 6.02 -26.14
N THR A 496 29.41 6.23 -26.37
CA THR A 496 28.74 5.95 -27.64
C THR A 496 28.68 7.18 -28.54
N ASN A 497 28.56 6.93 -29.84
CA ASN A 497 28.26 7.95 -30.84
C ASN A 497 27.28 7.39 -31.87
N GLN A 498 26.83 8.21 -32.82
CA GLN A 498 25.87 7.80 -33.86
C GLN A 498 26.33 6.65 -34.78
N PHE A 499 27.63 6.30 -34.77
CA PHE A 499 28.21 5.20 -35.55
C PHE A 499 28.48 3.94 -34.72
N SER A 500 28.21 3.98 -33.42
CA SER A 500 28.39 2.83 -32.53
C SER A 500 27.30 1.79 -32.80
N VAL A 501 27.70 0.54 -33.09
CA VAL A 501 26.77 -0.56 -33.30
C VAL A 501 26.73 -1.39 -32.02
N LEU A 502 25.64 -1.27 -31.28
CA LEU A 502 25.38 -2.04 -30.06
C LEU A 502 24.44 -3.20 -30.39
N ALA A 503 24.49 -4.28 -29.61
CA ALA A 503 23.50 -5.33 -29.66
C ALA A 503 22.11 -4.74 -29.32
N PRO A 504 21.04 -5.28 -29.92
CA PRO A 504 19.68 -4.82 -29.68
C PRO A 504 19.32 -4.75 -28.20
N GLU A 505 19.77 -5.71 -27.40
CA GLU A 505 19.50 -5.78 -25.96
C GLU A 505 20.15 -4.62 -25.21
N THR A 506 21.39 -4.27 -25.52
CA THR A 506 22.12 -3.16 -24.87
C THR A 506 21.56 -1.81 -25.29
N ALA A 507 21.24 -1.64 -26.59
CA ALA A 507 20.56 -0.45 -27.07
C ALA A 507 19.20 -0.25 -26.38
N GLN A 508 18.45 -1.33 -26.19
CA GLN A 508 17.18 -1.32 -25.47
C GLN A 508 17.37 -0.84 -24.02
N ILE A 509 18.36 -1.33 -23.25
CA ILE A 509 18.60 -0.87 -21.87
C ILE A 509 18.88 0.63 -21.80
N ILE A 510 19.67 1.18 -22.73
CA ILE A 510 19.95 2.63 -22.76
C ILE A 510 18.66 3.40 -23.09
N GLU A 511 17.85 2.90 -24.02
CA GLU A 511 16.57 3.51 -24.36
C GLU A 511 15.56 3.45 -23.19
N GLU A 512 15.52 2.35 -22.44
CA GLU A 512 14.70 2.18 -21.24
C GLU A 512 15.00 3.26 -20.21
N ILE A 513 16.28 3.48 -19.91
CA ILE A 513 16.70 4.56 -19.01
C ILE A 513 16.38 5.92 -19.63
N GLY A 514 16.55 6.07 -20.94
CA GLY A 514 16.19 7.27 -21.71
C GLY A 514 14.72 7.65 -21.64
N VAL A 515 13.81 6.72 -21.27
CA VAL A 515 12.39 7.04 -21.00
C VAL A 515 12.25 8.10 -19.91
N ILE A 516 13.11 8.08 -18.88
CA ILE A 516 13.10 9.09 -17.80
C ILE A 516 13.38 10.49 -18.36
N LYS A 517 14.35 10.61 -19.28
CA LYS A 517 14.68 11.87 -19.93
C LYS A 517 13.51 12.34 -20.79
N TRP A 518 13.01 11.46 -21.64
CA TRP A 518 11.86 11.73 -22.50
C TRP A 518 10.65 12.20 -21.69
N ALA A 519 10.34 11.55 -20.58
CA ALA A 519 9.22 11.92 -19.71
C ALA A 519 9.39 13.32 -19.11
N SER A 520 10.61 13.67 -18.69
CA SER A 520 10.92 15.00 -18.16
C SER A 520 10.75 16.12 -19.20
N GLU A 521 10.95 15.82 -20.48
CA GLU A 521 10.91 16.77 -21.59
C GLU A 521 9.51 16.88 -22.24
N ASN A 522 8.74 15.78 -22.26
CA ASN A 522 7.49 15.69 -23.01
C ASN A 522 6.24 15.62 -22.12
N ILE A 523 6.37 15.15 -20.87
CA ILE A 523 5.25 15.00 -19.94
C ILE A 523 5.28 16.08 -18.86
N SER A 524 6.24 15.98 -17.95
CA SER A 524 6.50 16.94 -16.88
C SER A 524 7.83 16.60 -16.19
N ALA A 525 8.53 17.58 -15.61
CA ALA A 525 9.83 17.38 -14.98
C ALA A 525 9.86 16.30 -13.87
N GLY A 526 8.70 15.95 -13.30
CA GLY A 526 8.56 14.96 -12.21
C GLY A 526 7.94 13.62 -12.60
N SER A 527 7.69 13.34 -13.89
CA SER A 527 6.87 12.20 -14.35
C SER A 527 7.48 10.80 -14.12
N GLY A 528 8.75 10.70 -13.77
CA GLY A 528 9.42 9.43 -13.52
C GLY A 528 10.90 9.64 -13.31
N THR A 529 11.37 9.61 -12.07
CA THR A 529 12.79 9.83 -11.71
C THR A 529 13.49 8.58 -11.25
N ASP A 530 12.74 7.53 -10.91
CA ASP A 530 13.26 6.40 -10.17
C ASP A 530 13.64 5.28 -11.14
N TYR A 531 14.93 4.96 -11.16
CA TYR A 531 15.46 3.78 -11.83
C TYR A 531 15.71 2.69 -10.78
N VAL A 532 14.78 1.74 -10.74
CA VAL A 532 14.78 0.63 -9.79
C VAL A 532 15.53 -0.54 -10.40
N PHE A 533 16.45 -1.16 -9.68
CA PHE A 533 17.00 -2.42 -10.14
C PHE A 533 17.13 -3.48 -9.05
N THR A 534 16.85 -4.71 -9.48
CA THR A 534 16.79 -5.91 -8.64
C THR A 534 18.15 -6.60 -8.57
N ASP A 535 18.41 -7.39 -7.52
CA ASP A 535 19.66 -8.14 -7.30
C ASP A 535 20.92 -7.23 -7.27
N CYS A 536 20.88 -6.15 -6.47
CA CYS A 536 22.04 -5.29 -6.25
C CYS A 536 23.02 -6.00 -5.30
N SER A 537 24.26 -6.20 -5.75
CA SER A 537 25.22 -7.03 -5.03
C SER A 537 26.58 -6.37 -4.82
N ALA A 538 26.91 -5.31 -5.56
CA ALA A 538 28.18 -4.62 -5.44
C ALA A 538 28.03 -3.12 -5.73
N PHE A 539 28.98 -2.30 -5.26
CA PHE A 539 29.01 -0.88 -5.60
C PHE A 539 29.20 -0.63 -7.12
N SER A 540 29.85 -1.55 -7.83
CA SER A 540 29.98 -1.52 -9.28
C SER A 540 28.63 -1.61 -10.01
N ASP A 541 27.59 -2.22 -9.43
CA ASP A 541 26.23 -2.25 -9.99
C ASP A 541 25.62 -0.82 -10.00
N LEU A 542 25.80 -0.06 -8.91
CA LEU A 542 25.34 1.33 -8.80
C LEU A 542 26.06 2.25 -9.79
N LEU A 543 27.38 2.08 -9.96
CA LEU A 543 28.16 2.84 -10.93
C LEU A 543 27.82 2.46 -12.38
N SER A 544 27.50 1.19 -12.63
CA SER A 544 27.04 0.71 -13.95
C SER A 544 25.74 1.39 -14.35
N ALA A 545 24.78 1.51 -13.42
CA ALA A 545 23.55 2.27 -13.66
C ALA A 545 23.82 3.77 -13.92
N LEU A 546 24.74 4.40 -13.19
CA LEU A 546 25.15 5.79 -13.46
C LEU A 546 25.79 5.96 -14.84
N LEU A 547 26.59 4.99 -15.29
CA LEU A 547 27.24 5.02 -16.60
C LEU A 547 26.20 4.96 -17.72
N LEU A 548 25.25 4.02 -17.65
CA LEU A 548 24.17 3.93 -18.63
C LEU A 548 23.26 5.17 -18.59
N ALA A 549 23.00 5.72 -17.39
CA ALA A 549 22.25 6.97 -17.25
C ALA A 549 22.97 8.18 -17.87
N LYS A 550 24.31 8.21 -17.82
CA LYS A 550 25.12 9.21 -18.55
C LYS A 550 24.95 9.05 -20.06
N GLU A 551 25.03 7.83 -20.58
CA GLU A 551 24.82 7.57 -22.02
C GLU A 551 23.39 7.88 -22.47
N ALA A 552 22.39 7.71 -21.59
CA ALA A 552 21.01 8.14 -21.81
C ALA A 552 20.80 9.67 -21.68
N GLY A 553 21.83 10.43 -21.28
CA GLY A 553 21.79 11.88 -21.13
C GLY A 553 21.11 12.40 -19.85
N LEU A 554 21.01 11.57 -18.81
CA LEU A 554 20.46 11.93 -17.49
C LEU A 554 21.52 12.40 -16.49
N ILE A 555 22.79 12.05 -16.74
CA ILE A 555 23.95 12.49 -15.97
C ILE A 555 24.82 13.34 -16.89
N ARG A 556 25.19 14.54 -16.43
CA ARG A 556 26.19 15.37 -17.11
C ARG A 556 27.43 15.52 -16.25
N ALA A 557 28.58 15.15 -16.80
CA ALA A 557 29.88 15.29 -16.16
C ALA A 557 30.69 16.44 -16.80
N GLU A 558 31.21 17.33 -15.97
CA GLU A 558 32.03 18.47 -16.36
C GLU A 558 33.21 18.58 -15.38
N GLU A 559 34.41 18.85 -15.87
CA GLU A 559 35.60 19.06 -15.02
C GLU A 559 35.88 17.91 -14.02
N GLY A 560 35.60 16.67 -14.42
CA GLY A 560 35.81 15.49 -13.56
C GLY A 560 34.83 15.38 -12.38
N ARG A 561 33.65 16.01 -12.46
CA ARG A 561 32.57 15.92 -11.47
C ARG A 561 31.20 15.82 -12.12
N ILE A 562 30.24 15.25 -11.41
CA ILE A 562 28.82 15.27 -11.81
C ILE A 562 28.27 16.70 -11.61
N ALA A 563 27.92 17.34 -12.72
CA ALA A 563 27.35 18.69 -12.77
C ALA A 563 25.82 18.67 -12.63
N ASP A 564 25.15 17.73 -13.32
CA ASP A 564 23.69 17.54 -13.28
C ASP A 564 23.33 16.05 -13.15
N SER A 565 22.22 15.77 -12.47
CA SER A 565 21.70 14.42 -12.26
C SER A 565 20.17 14.40 -12.16
N ARG A 566 19.53 13.74 -13.12
CA ARG A 566 18.07 13.77 -13.28
C ARG A 566 17.32 12.53 -12.80
N LEU A 567 18.03 11.48 -12.38
CA LEU A 567 17.45 10.25 -11.84
C LEU A 567 17.85 9.98 -10.39
N ASP A 568 17.02 9.20 -9.71
CA ASP A 568 17.34 8.50 -8.47
C ASP A 568 17.57 7.02 -8.78
N ILE A 569 18.71 6.47 -8.32
CA ILE A 569 18.98 5.04 -8.40
C ILE A 569 18.43 4.37 -7.15
N VAL A 570 17.58 3.36 -7.34
CA VAL A 570 16.90 2.65 -6.25
C VAL A 570 17.32 1.17 -6.26
N PRO A 571 18.37 0.80 -5.50
CA PRO A 571 18.78 -0.60 -5.39
C PRO A 571 17.78 -1.39 -4.54
N GLN A 572 17.51 -2.61 -4.96
CA GLN A 572 16.84 -3.62 -4.14
C GLN A 572 17.87 -4.38 -3.30
N PHE A 573 17.60 -4.49 -2.01
CA PHE A 573 18.32 -5.38 -1.10
C PHE A 573 17.35 -6.42 -0.55
N GLU A 574 17.75 -7.69 -0.61
CA GLU A 574 17.00 -8.81 -0.06
C GLU A 574 17.64 -9.27 1.26
N PRO A 575 16.88 -9.63 2.30
CA PRO A 575 17.43 -10.18 3.54
C PRO A 575 18.25 -11.47 3.37
N SER A 576 17.94 -12.27 2.35
CA SER A 576 18.74 -13.44 1.92
C SER A 576 20.16 -13.03 1.50
N VAL A 577 20.33 -11.79 1.04
CA VAL A 577 21.62 -11.13 0.88
C VAL A 577 22.03 -10.63 2.26
N ASN A 578 22.97 -11.34 2.89
CA ASN A 578 23.57 -11.00 4.18
C ASN A 578 23.54 -9.47 4.44
N PRO A 579 22.82 -8.97 5.47
CA PRO A 579 22.71 -7.53 5.76
C PRO A 579 24.03 -6.78 5.80
N GLU A 580 25.14 -7.47 6.11
CA GLU A 580 26.48 -6.91 6.05
C GLU A 580 26.91 -6.49 4.64
N LYS A 581 26.50 -7.24 3.61
CA LYS A 581 26.78 -6.91 2.22
C LYS A 581 26.02 -5.67 1.76
N ALA A 582 24.77 -5.49 2.19
CA ALA A 582 24.02 -4.26 1.93
C ALA A 582 24.69 -3.05 2.59
N LYS A 583 25.18 -3.20 3.85
CA LYS A 583 25.96 -2.16 4.54
C LYS A 583 27.27 -1.85 3.81
N GLU A 584 27.99 -2.87 3.33
CA GLU A 584 29.25 -2.71 2.59
C GLU A 584 29.03 -1.86 1.33
N VAL A 585 28.05 -2.22 0.50
CA VAL A 585 27.69 -1.47 -0.72
C VAL A 585 27.33 -0.01 -0.41
N LEU A 586 26.49 0.22 0.62
CA LEU A 586 26.13 1.59 0.99
C LEU A 586 27.29 2.38 1.60
N ARG A 587 28.19 1.74 2.35
CA ARG A 587 29.38 2.41 2.90
C ARG A 587 30.30 2.85 1.76
N GLU A 588 30.58 1.98 0.79
CA GLU A 588 31.35 2.35 -0.41
C GLU A 588 30.68 3.50 -1.19
N MET A 589 29.35 3.43 -1.32
CA MET A 589 28.55 4.49 -1.93
C MET A 589 28.72 5.84 -1.20
N PHE A 590 28.72 5.84 0.13
CA PHE A 590 28.93 7.06 0.92
C PHE A 590 30.38 7.54 0.94
N ASP A 591 31.36 6.65 0.88
CA ASP A 591 32.77 7.02 0.82
C ASP A 591 33.11 7.65 -0.55
N SER A 592 32.48 7.17 -1.62
CA SER A 592 32.64 7.70 -2.98
C SER A 592 32.28 9.18 -3.09
N ARG A 593 33.28 10.01 -3.45
CA ARG A 593 33.06 11.45 -3.73
C ARG A 593 32.12 11.67 -4.91
N LEU A 594 32.20 10.80 -5.93
CA LEU A 594 31.33 10.82 -7.11
C LEU A 594 29.88 10.62 -6.70
N TYR A 595 29.60 9.55 -5.94
CA TYR A 595 28.23 9.18 -5.61
C TYR A 595 27.61 10.13 -4.58
N ARG A 596 28.39 10.62 -3.60
CA ARG A 596 27.94 11.71 -2.71
C ARG A 596 27.52 12.96 -3.46
N ARG A 597 28.21 13.31 -4.55
CA ARG A 597 27.83 14.45 -5.39
C ARG A 597 26.50 14.19 -6.09
N HIS A 598 26.31 13.00 -6.65
CA HIS A 598 25.03 12.56 -7.21
C HIS A 598 23.90 12.68 -6.17
N LEU A 599 24.04 12.09 -4.99
CA LEU A 599 23.03 12.14 -3.92
C LEU A 599 22.71 13.58 -3.47
N ARG A 600 23.71 14.48 -3.42
CA ARG A 600 23.48 15.89 -3.07
C ARG A 600 22.66 16.64 -4.12
N LEU A 601 22.87 16.35 -5.41
CA LEU A 601 22.03 16.90 -6.49
C LEU A 601 20.59 16.36 -6.41
N ARG A 602 20.42 15.18 -5.82
CA ARG A 602 19.12 14.54 -5.55
C ARG A 602 18.55 14.83 -4.15
N GLY A 603 19.05 15.87 -3.47
CA GLY A 603 18.48 16.33 -2.20
C GLY A 603 18.90 15.52 -0.96
N LYS A 604 20.03 14.81 -1.02
CA LYS A 604 20.60 13.98 0.08
C LYS A 604 19.68 12.84 0.56
N LYS A 605 18.83 12.35 -0.34
CA LYS A 605 17.92 11.22 -0.08
C LYS A 605 18.48 9.95 -0.70
N VAL A 606 18.33 8.83 0.00
CA VAL A 606 18.73 7.50 -0.48
C VAL A 606 17.48 6.63 -0.47
N LYS A 607 16.98 6.31 -1.67
CA LYS A 607 15.83 5.42 -1.83
C LYS A 607 16.30 3.97 -1.87
N LEU A 608 15.68 3.10 -1.08
CA LEU A 608 16.09 1.69 -0.90
C LEU A 608 14.87 0.78 -1.04
N LEU A 609 14.87 -0.13 -2.02
CA LEU A 609 13.79 -1.09 -2.20
C LEU A 609 14.01 -2.32 -1.31
N LEU A 610 12.99 -2.65 -0.52
CA LEU A 610 12.93 -3.81 0.37
C LEU A 610 11.85 -4.77 -0.12
N ASP A 611 12.24 -5.96 -0.59
CA ASP A 611 11.30 -6.96 -1.11
C ASP A 611 11.04 -8.05 -0.06
N TYR A 612 9.80 -8.12 0.43
CA TYR A 612 9.41 -9.06 1.47
C TYR A 612 9.04 -10.43 0.91
N THR A 613 8.45 -10.48 -0.28
CA THR A 613 7.99 -11.75 -0.88
C THR A 613 9.18 -12.59 -1.33
N GLU A 614 10.20 -11.99 -1.96
CA GLU A 614 11.43 -12.71 -2.28
C GLU A 614 12.16 -13.18 -1.02
N ALA A 615 12.19 -12.37 0.05
CA ALA A 615 12.75 -12.78 1.33
C ALA A 615 12.02 -14.00 1.92
N ALA A 616 10.69 -13.94 1.98
CA ALA A 616 9.86 -15.00 2.54
C ALA A 616 9.95 -16.33 1.75
N LYS A 617 10.18 -16.28 0.43
CA LYS A 617 10.45 -17.47 -0.38
C LYS A 617 11.70 -18.23 0.09
N HIS A 618 12.73 -17.51 0.52
CA HIS A 618 14.02 -18.11 0.89
C HIS A 618 14.05 -18.56 2.35
N SER A 619 13.61 -17.71 3.29
CA SER A 619 13.75 -17.96 4.73
C SER A 619 12.43 -18.19 5.47
N GLY A 620 11.28 -18.12 4.79
CA GLY A 620 9.96 -18.07 5.42
C GLY A 620 9.59 -16.67 5.94
N ALA A 621 8.29 -16.39 6.08
CA ALA A 621 7.79 -15.05 6.47
C ALA A 621 8.21 -14.62 7.89
N VAL A 622 8.30 -15.56 8.84
CA VAL A 622 8.70 -15.27 10.23
C VAL A 622 10.13 -14.75 10.28
N ALA A 623 11.07 -15.50 9.71
CA ALA A 623 12.48 -15.14 9.74
C ALA A 623 12.75 -13.88 8.92
N SER A 624 12.18 -13.80 7.71
CA SER A 624 12.35 -12.64 6.82
C SER A 624 11.82 -11.34 7.43
N GLY A 625 10.70 -11.38 8.17
CA GLY A 625 10.16 -10.20 8.85
C GLY A 625 11.13 -9.61 9.87
N VAL A 626 11.75 -10.46 10.71
CA VAL A 626 12.76 -10.04 11.69
C VAL A 626 14.02 -9.54 10.99
N GLN A 627 14.52 -10.26 9.99
CA GLN A 627 15.71 -9.88 9.22
C GLN A 627 15.51 -8.53 8.50
N MET A 628 14.31 -8.26 8.00
CA MET A 628 13.99 -7.00 7.31
C MET A 628 14.02 -5.81 8.27
N VAL A 629 13.49 -5.96 9.48
CA VAL A 629 13.56 -4.90 10.51
C VAL A 629 15.01 -4.65 10.92
N GLN A 630 15.81 -5.70 11.07
CA GLN A 630 17.25 -5.58 11.36
C GLN A 630 17.99 -4.86 10.23
N LEU A 631 17.68 -5.20 8.97
CA LEU A 631 18.22 -4.53 7.80
C LEU A 631 17.83 -3.05 7.78
N GLN A 632 16.53 -2.72 7.92
CA GLN A 632 16.05 -1.33 7.98
C GLN A 632 16.77 -0.51 9.05
N LYS A 633 16.92 -1.06 10.26
CA LYS A 633 17.67 -0.40 11.34
C LYS A 633 19.12 -0.18 10.95
N ALA A 634 19.80 -1.22 10.47
CA ALA A 634 21.19 -1.15 10.03
C ALA A 634 21.43 -0.09 8.95
N LEU A 635 20.58 -0.04 7.92
CA LEU A 635 20.70 0.94 6.84
C LEU A 635 20.34 2.36 7.34
N THR A 636 19.39 2.48 8.26
CA THR A 636 19.05 3.76 8.91
C THR A 636 20.21 4.31 9.72
N ASP A 637 20.85 3.49 10.56
CA ASP A 637 22.00 3.88 11.37
C ASP A 637 23.17 4.34 10.48
N LEU A 638 23.42 3.63 9.39
CA LEU A 638 24.46 4.00 8.41
C LEU A 638 24.12 5.31 7.68
N CYS A 639 22.90 5.50 7.20
CA CYS A 639 22.48 6.75 6.59
C CYS A 639 22.64 7.95 7.55
N ASN A 640 22.27 7.76 8.82
CA ASN A 640 22.43 8.77 9.87
C ASN A 640 23.90 9.12 10.12
N GLU A 641 24.80 8.13 10.17
CA GLU A 641 26.25 8.33 10.30
C GLU A 641 26.78 9.29 9.21
N PHE A 642 26.34 9.10 7.97
CA PHE A 642 26.78 9.90 6.82
C PHE A 642 25.89 11.13 6.52
N LYS A 643 24.89 11.43 7.36
CA LYS A 643 23.94 12.55 7.21
C LYS A 643 23.15 12.53 5.90
N PHE A 644 22.69 11.35 5.52
CA PHE A 644 21.74 11.12 4.43
C PHE A 644 20.39 10.64 4.99
N GLU A 645 19.30 10.93 4.28
CA GLU A 645 17.96 10.53 4.68
C GLU A 645 17.55 9.26 3.91
N PRO A 646 17.34 8.11 4.60
CA PRO A 646 16.80 6.92 3.96
C PRO A 646 15.32 7.12 3.62
N ILE A 647 14.91 6.67 2.44
CA ILE A 647 13.51 6.49 2.05
C ILE A 647 13.35 5.02 1.71
N PHE A 648 12.72 4.27 2.61
CA PHE A 648 12.42 2.87 2.34
C PHE A 648 11.24 2.79 1.37
N TYR A 649 11.50 2.14 0.24
CA TYR A 649 10.50 1.70 -0.71
C TYR A 649 10.14 0.26 -0.36
N HIS A 650 8.97 0.07 0.25
CA HIS A 650 8.47 -1.26 0.60
C HIS A 650 7.86 -1.94 -0.63
N GLY A 651 8.52 -2.98 -1.13
CA GLY A 651 8.07 -3.80 -2.25
C GLY A 651 6.89 -4.70 -1.89
N LYS A 652 6.56 -5.66 -2.77
CA LYS A 652 5.46 -6.59 -2.54
C LYS A 652 5.66 -7.41 -1.25
N GLY A 653 4.55 -7.71 -0.57
CA GLY A 653 4.52 -8.46 0.67
C GLY A 653 4.84 -7.61 1.91
N GLY A 654 4.99 -8.27 3.06
CA GLY A 654 5.06 -7.61 4.37
C GLY A 654 3.67 -7.15 4.87
N GLY A 655 3.61 -6.75 6.15
CA GLY A 655 2.45 -6.03 6.69
C GLY A 655 2.20 -4.67 6.03
N PHE A 656 3.21 -4.11 5.35
CA PHE A 656 3.19 -2.78 4.75
C PHE A 656 2.32 -2.67 3.50
N THR A 657 2.26 -3.73 2.70
CA THR A 657 1.39 -3.74 1.52
C THR A 657 0.02 -4.30 1.84
N GLY A 658 -0.19 -4.94 3.01
CA GLY A 658 -1.43 -5.66 3.33
C GLY A 658 -1.58 -7.00 2.59
N ASP A 659 -0.53 -7.42 1.86
CA ASP A 659 -0.69 -8.33 0.72
C ASP A 659 0.20 -9.57 0.76
N ILE A 660 0.66 -10.04 1.93
CA ILE A 660 1.16 -11.43 1.95
C ILE A 660 -0.01 -12.41 1.89
N PHE A 661 -0.93 -12.26 0.93
CA PHE A 661 -2.07 -13.16 0.70
C PHE A 661 -3.02 -13.17 1.92
N GLY A 662 -3.44 -11.98 2.31
CA GLY A 662 -4.69 -11.51 1.74
C GLY A 662 -5.39 -10.48 2.59
N SER A 663 -6.18 -9.66 1.90
CA SER A 663 -7.04 -8.66 2.50
C SER A 663 -8.08 -9.34 3.38
N GLY A 664 -7.75 -9.46 4.65
CA GLY A 664 -8.77 -9.40 5.66
C GLY A 664 -9.41 -8.03 5.59
N ASN A 665 -10.57 -7.91 4.95
CA ASN A 665 -11.38 -6.68 4.98
C ASN A 665 -11.76 -6.38 6.44
N GLY A 666 -10.87 -5.66 7.11
CA GLY A 666 -11.02 -5.06 8.41
C GLY A 666 -10.68 -3.58 8.29
N ILE A 667 -11.20 -2.87 7.29
CA ILE A 667 -11.09 -1.41 7.31
C ILE A 667 -11.99 -0.91 8.44
N ALA A 668 -11.32 -0.64 9.57
CA ALA A 668 -11.62 0.26 10.66
C ALA A 668 -13.04 0.25 11.30
N GLY A 669 -13.82 -0.83 11.20
CA GLY A 669 -15.09 -0.98 11.94
C GLY A 669 -14.96 -1.12 13.46
N GLY A 670 -13.75 -1.26 14.01
CA GLY A 670 -13.49 -1.53 15.42
C GLY A 670 -13.08 -0.35 16.29
N TYR A 671 -13.10 0.89 15.79
CA TYR A 671 -12.59 2.04 16.52
C TYR A 671 -13.58 2.67 17.51
N LYS A 672 -14.67 2.02 17.93
CA LYS A 672 -15.49 2.53 19.06
C LYS A 672 -14.97 1.96 20.38
N GLY A 673 -14.06 2.69 21.03
CA GLY A 673 -13.66 2.47 22.41
C GLY A 673 -12.16 2.60 22.66
N ASP A 674 -11.78 3.64 23.41
CA ASP A 674 -10.59 3.64 24.27
C ASP A 674 -9.22 3.88 23.62
N ILE A 675 -9.01 5.10 23.09
CA ILE A 675 -7.67 5.72 23.03
C ILE A 675 -7.35 6.48 24.34
N LEU A 676 -8.35 6.70 25.20
CA LEU A 676 -8.18 7.35 26.49
C LEU A 676 -8.32 6.32 27.61
N GLY A 677 -7.27 6.20 28.42
CA GLY A 677 -7.37 5.49 29.68
C GLY A 677 -8.43 6.12 30.60
N SER A 678 -9.22 5.24 31.21
CA SER A 678 -10.07 5.43 32.39
C SER A 678 -11.27 6.39 32.28
N GLY A 679 -12.46 5.82 32.50
CA GLY A 679 -13.69 6.53 32.83
C GLY A 679 -14.67 5.64 33.58
N ASN A 680 -14.58 5.69 34.92
CA ASN A 680 -15.55 5.32 35.96
C ASN A 680 -16.46 4.09 35.82
N GLY A 681 -16.31 3.19 36.80
CA GLY A 681 -17.13 2.00 36.97
C GLY A 681 -18.59 2.26 37.31
N VAL A 682 -19.43 1.32 36.85
CA VAL A 682 -20.73 1.03 37.43
C VAL A 682 -20.75 -0.47 37.71
N THR A 683 -20.77 -0.81 38.98
CA THR A 683 -20.88 -2.17 39.50
C THR A 683 -22.30 -2.71 39.28
N GLY A 684 -22.44 -3.79 38.52
CA GLY A 684 -23.67 -4.57 38.40
C GLY A 684 -23.35 -6.06 38.50
N SER A 685 -23.61 -6.64 39.67
CA SER A 685 -23.46 -8.07 39.97
C SER A 685 -24.49 -8.91 39.20
N VAL A 686 -24.04 -9.93 38.46
CA VAL A 686 -24.90 -11.08 38.11
C VAL A 686 -24.10 -12.37 38.30
N SER A 687 -24.75 -13.27 39.03
CA SER A 687 -24.29 -14.48 39.68
C SER A 687 -23.80 -15.60 38.77
N GLU A 688 -22.83 -16.34 39.30
CA GLU A 688 -22.34 -17.66 38.89
C GLU A 688 -23.46 -18.67 38.64
N ASN A 689 -23.34 -19.47 37.58
CA ASN A 689 -23.88 -20.82 37.54
C ASN A 689 -22.89 -21.73 36.83
N VAL A 690 -22.26 -22.58 37.64
CA VAL A 690 -21.35 -23.66 37.27
C VAL A 690 -22.18 -24.80 36.64
N ILE A 691 -21.82 -25.22 35.43
CA ILE A 691 -22.25 -26.52 34.88
C ILE A 691 -21.00 -27.29 34.44
N SER A 692 -20.69 -28.31 35.22
CA SER A 692 -19.66 -29.32 34.99
C SER A 692 -20.12 -30.34 33.94
N PHE A 693 -19.29 -30.66 32.95
CA PHE A 693 -19.38 -31.92 32.21
C PHE A 693 -18.01 -32.57 32.08
N GLY A 694 -17.94 -33.82 32.57
CA GLY A 694 -16.74 -34.64 32.66
C GLY A 694 -16.27 -35.17 31.31
N ILE A 695 -14.95 -35.21 31.15
CA ILE A 695 -14.24 -35.78 30.00
C ILE A 695 -13.87 -37.22 30.36
N GLY A 696 -14.31 -38.16 29.52
CA GLY A 696 -13.83 -39.54 29.52
C GLY A 696 -12.44 -39.63 28.87
N SER A 697 -11.51 -40.22 29.62
CA SER A 697 -10.14 -40.64 29.28
C SER A 697 -9.95 -41.18 27.86
N THR A 698 -8.85 -40.91 27.16
CA THR A 698 -7.55 -41.56 27.40
C THR A 698 -6.39 -40.84 26.68
N GLY A 699 -5.26 -40.63 27.39
CA GLY A 699 -3.91 -40.59 26.78
C GLY A 699 -3.05 -39.32 26.92
N SER A 700 -2.50 -39.09 28.13
CA SER A 700 -1.19 -38.45 28.43
C SER A 700 -0.88 -37.01 27.98
N TRP A 701 -0.82 -36.07 28.92
CA TRP A 701 0.40 -35.40 29.44
C TRP A 701 0.07 -34.88 30.86
N GLU A 702 0.77 -35.34 31.90
CA GLU A 702 0.59 -34.88 33.28
C GLU A 702 1.35 -33.57 33.52
N LEU A 703 0.62 -32.49 33.80
CA LEU A 703 1.15 -31.25 34.38
C LEU A 703 1.30 -31.45 35.90
N GLY A 704 2.54 -31.59 36.36
CA GLY A 704 2.88 -31.61 37.77
C GLY A 704 3.19 -30.21 38.31
N GLY A 705 2.51 -29.82 39.40
CA GLY A 705 3.02 -28.86 40.39
C GLY A 705 2.53 -27.42 40.24
N GLY A 706 1.40 -27.12 40.91
CA GLY A 706 0.90 -25.76 41.03
C GLY A 706 1.77 -24.86 41.91
N VAL A 707 1.98 -23.64 41.43
CA VAL A 707 2.18 -22.45 42.27
C VAL A 707 1.09 -21.47 41.84
N GLY A 708 0.17 -21.19 42.75
CA GLY A 708 -0.94 -20.27 42.52
C GLY A 708 -0.42 -18.86 42.27
N LEU A 709 -0.70 -18.31 41.09
CA LEU A 709 -0.67 -16.89 40.81
C LEU A 709 -2.11 -16.45 40.60
N GLU A 710 -2.62 -15.65 41.53
CA GLU A 710 -3.89 -14.95 41.41
C GLU A 710 -3.90 -14.15 40.10
N ALA A 711 -4.76 -14.57 39.17
CA ALA A 711 -4.97 -13.88 37.92
C ALA A 711 -5.74 -12.57 38.20
N GLY A 712 -4.99 -11.49 38.42
CA GLY A 712 -5.53 -10.13 38.45
C GLY A 712 -6.21 -9.81 37.11
N ASN A 713 -7.49 -9.41 37.18
CA ASN A 713 -8.36 -9.03 36.06
C ASN A 713 -7.91 -7.76 35.28
N ALA A 714 -6.67 -7.29 35.46
CA ALA A 714 -6.15 -6.04 34.89
C ALA A 714 -5.47 -6.20 33.51
N GLY A 715 -5.24 -7.43 33.02
CA GLY A 715 -4.44 -7.68 31.81
C GLY A 715 -5.18 -7.86 30.48
N ARG A 716 -6.52 -8.04 30.46
CA ARG A 716 -7.24 -8.41 29.23
C ARG A 716 -7.50 -7.25 28.25
N ASN A 717 -7.41 -6.00 28.69
CA ASN A 717 -7.74 -4.84 27.84
C ASN A 717 -6.57 -4.32 26.98
N ALA A 718 -5.33 -4.80 27.16
CA ALA A 718 -4.15 -4.29 26.45
C ALA A 718 -3.84 -5.01 25.11
N ASN A 719 -4.49 -6.14 24.83
CA ASN A 719 -4.20 -6.99 23.66
C ASN A 719 -5.33 -6.92 22.62
N ARG A 720 -5.55 -5.75 22.00
CA ARG A 720 -6.48 -5.63 20.86
C ARG A 720 -5.76 -5.87 19.52
N PHE A 721 -6.41 -6.61 18.63
CA PHE A 721 -5.96 -6.86 17.26
C PHE A 721 -6.38 -5.65 16.41
N SER A 722 -5.43 -4.88 15.86
CA SER A 722 -5.82 -3.76 15.00
C SER A 722 -6.43 -4.30 13.71
N ALA A 723 -7.47 -3.62 13.24
CA ALA A 723 -8.11 -3.99 11.98
C ALA A 723 -7.29 -3.50 10.75
N ASN A 724 -6.37 -2.53 10.95
CA ASN A 724 -5.57 -1.93 9.89
C ASN A 724 -4.11 -2.39 9.94
N MET A 725 -3.81 -3.46 9.20
CA MET A 725 -2.48 -4.09 9.17
C MET A 725 -1.36 -3.17 8.68
N ILE A 726 -1.67 -2.23 7.78
CA ILE A 726 -0.69 -1.28 7.24
C ILE A 726 -0.31 -0.26 8.32
N TYR A 727 -1.30 0.22 9.09
CA TYR A 727 -1.05 1.09 10.24
C TYR A 727 -0.12 0.42 11.26
N ASP A 728 -0.41 -0.84 11.60
CA ASP A 728 0.43 -1.63 12.49
C ASP A 728 1.84 -1.81 11.94
N ALA A 729 1.98 -2.15 10.66
CA ALA A 729 3.28 -2.34 10.03
C ALA A 729 4.14 -1.05 10.07
N ILE A 730 3.53 0.10 9.74
CA ILE A 730 4.21 1.40 9.77
C ILE A 730 4.62 1.76 11.20
N THR A 731 3.75 1.56 12.18
CA THR A 731 4.08 1.84 13.60
C THR A 731 5.15 0.89 14.15
N ALA A 732 5.28 -0.33 13.61
CA ALA A 732 6.36 -1.28 13.93
C ALA A 732 7.71 -1.00 13.25
N THR A 733 7.79 0.00 12.37
CA THR A 733 9.08 0.34 11.74
C THR A 733 10.13 0.75 12.79
N PRO A 734 11.43 0.50 12.53
CA PRO A 734 12.50 0.92 13.42
C PRO A 734 12.50 2.42 13.73
N TYR A 735 13.07 2.78 14.88
CA TYR A 735 13.24 4.19 15.25
C TYR A 735 14.05 4.95 14.19
N LYS A 736 13.59 6.15 13.81
CA LYS A 736 14.19 7.03 12.77
C LYS A 736 14.26 6.44 11.36
N SER A 737 13.46 5.42 11.02
CA SER A 737 13.48 4.88 9.64
C SER A 737 12.55 5.62 8.66
N LEU A 738 11.56 6.38 9.16
CA LEU A 738 10.48 6.92 8.33
C LEU A 738 10.67 8.39 7.93
N PHE A 739 11.25 9.26 8.77
CA PHE A 739 11.45 10.71 8.48
C PHE A 739 10.26 11.43 7.81
N GLY A 740 9.02 11.07 8.16
CA GLY A 740 7.81 11.60 7.53
C GLY A 740 7.50 11.05 6.14
N ARG A 741 8.35 10.21 5.56
CA ARG A 741 8.28 9.77 4.16
C ARG A 741 8.18 8.26 4.07
N VAL A 742 7.16 7.77 3.38
CA VAL A 742 7.03 6.35 3.06
C VAL A 742 6.70 6.17 1.59
N LYS A 743 7.31 5.14 0.99
CA LYS A 743 6.98 4.69 -0.35
C LYS A 743 6.68 3.20 -0.28
N PHE A 744 5.60 2.75 -0.90
CA PHE A 744 5.25 1.33 -0.88
C PHE A 744 4.49 0.92 -2.13
N THR A 745 4.61 -0.35 -2.48
CA THR A 745 3.92 -0.96 -3.60
C THR A 745 2.47 -1.28 -3.21
N GLU A 746 1.54 -1.02 -4.13
CA GLU A 746 0.20 -1.58 -4.15
C GLU A 746 0.17 -2.74 -5.15
N PRO A 747 0.29 -3.99 -4.66
CA PRO A 747 0.06 -5.19 -5.46
C PRO A 747 -1.24 -5.14 -6.25
N GLY A 748 -1.17 -5.55 -7.51
CA GLY A 748 -2.31 -5.54 -8.41
C GLY A 748 -3.50 -6.35 -7.87
N GLU A 749 -3.26 -7.43 -7.15
CA GLU A 749 -4.26 -8.29 -6.51
C GLU A 749 -5.11 -7.60 -5.43
N THR A 750 -4.65 -6.48 -4.86
CA THR A 750 -5.33 -5.81 -3.73
C THR A 750 -5.90 -4.45 -4.08
N LEU A 751 -5.66 -3.98 -5.31
CA LEU A 751 -6.26 -2.75 -5.81
C LEU A 751 -7.78 -2.76 -5.70
N ALA A 752 -8.45 -3.88 -5.96
CA ALA A 752 -9.89 -3.97 -5.78
C ALA A 752 -10.30 -3.87 -4.31
N ALA A 753 -9.54 -4.42 -3.37
CA ALA A 753 -9.87 -4.33 -1.95
C ALA A 753 -9.72 -2.90 -1.40
N LYS A 754 -8.68 -2.17 -1.82
CA LYS A 754 -8.37 -0.82 -1.31
C LYS A 754 -8.99 0.31 -2.13
N TYR A 755 -9.04 0.12 -3.44
CA TYR A 755 -9.37 1.15 -4.42
C TYR A 755 -10.59 0.79 -5.29
N ALA A 756 -11.45 -0.17 -4.90
CA ALA A 756 -12.71 -0.35 -5.65
C ALA A 756 -13.69 0.82 -5.49
N PHE A 757 -13.62 1.56 -4.38
CA PHE A 757 -14.51 2.69 -4.08
C PHE A 757 -13.71 3.91 -3.62
N PRO A 758 -14.09 5.14 -4.04
CA PRO A 758 -13.43 6.37 -3.58
C PRO A 758 -13.37 6.52 -2.06
N GLU A 759 -14.42 6.11 -1.34
CA GLU A 759 -14.54 6.23 0.11
C GLU A 759 -13.56 5.30 0.82
N THR A 760 -13.53 4.02 0.40
CA THR A 760 -12.58 3.02 0.91
C THR A 760 -11.13 3.44 0.63
N ALA A 761 -10.88 4.01 -0.55
CA ALA A 761 -9.57 4.52 -0.94
C ALA A 761 -9.16 5.73 -0.06
N ALA A 762 -10.07 6.67 0.19
CA ALA A 762 -9.81 7.82 1.06
C ALA A 762 -9.54 7.41 2.51
N GLY A 763 -10.31 6.46 3.05
CA GLY A 763 -10.07 5.88 4.37
C GLY A 763 -8.71 5.17 4.47
N SER A 764 -8.31 4.48 3.40
CA SER A 764 -6.97 3.86 3.30
C SER A 764 -5.85 4.91 3.33
N LEU A 765 -6.01 6.01 2.58
CA LEU A 765 -5.07 7.14 2.59
C LEU A 765 -5.01 7.82 3.98
N ALA A 766 -6.15 8.00 4.64
CA ALA A 766 -6.23 8.54 5.99
C ALA A 766 -5.49 7.68 7.02
N GLY A 767 -5.69 6.36 6.98
CA GLY A 767 -4.98 5.41 7.84
C GLY A 767 -3.47 5.43 7.62
N LEU A 768 -3.03 5.52 6.37
CA LEU A 768 -1.61 5.64 6.01
C LEU A 768 -0.99 6.93 6.57
N VAL A 769 -1.62 8.08 6.31
CA VAL A 769 -1.16 9.39 6.79
C VAL A 769 -1.10 9.42 8.31
N ALA A 770 -2.13 8.92 8.99
CA ALA A 770 -2.16 8.82 10.45
C ALA A 770 -1.00 7.97 11.01
N ALA A 771 -0.73 6.81 10.41
CA ALA A 771 0.36 5.93 10.83
C ALA A 771 1.73 6.62 10.68
N VAL A 772 1.97 7.23 9.52
CA VAL A 772 3.23 7.92 9.21
C VAL A 772 3.41 9.13 10.12
N LEU A 773 2.34 9.89 10.35
CA LEU A 773 2.34 11.06 11.24
C LEU A 773 2.71 10.68 12.67
N LEU A 774 1.99 9.73 13.27
CA LEU A 774 2.24 9.28 14.64
C LEU A 774 3.65 8.69 14.78
N LYS A 775 4.08 7.86 13.82
CA LYS A 775 5.42 7.28 13.85
C LYS A 775 6.53 8.34 13.74
N THR A 776 6.31 9.37 12.94
CA THR A 776 7.26 10.49 12.80
C THR A 776 7.32 11.33 14.07
N ALA A 777 6.18 11.53 14.74
CA ALA A 777 6.11 12.24 16.01
C ALA A 777 6.89 11.51 17.12
N GLU A 778 6.79 10.18 17.23
CA GLU A 778 7.59 9.37 18.17
C GLU A 778 9.10 9.64 18.03
N THR A 779 9.58 9.86 16.81
CA THR A 779 11.00 10.16 16.57
C THR A 779 11.39 11.58 16.96
N SER A 780 10.42 12.50 16.99
CA SER A 780 10.62 13.92 17.25
C SER A 780 10.46 14.29 18.72
N SER A 781 9.55 13.66 19.46
CA SER A 781 9.29 13.92 20.89
C SER A 781 10.50 13.56 21.78
N VAL A 782 11.18 12.44 21.49
CA VAL A 782 12.42 12.03 22.19
C VAL A 782 13.56 13.05 22.04
N ALA A 783 13.54 13.85 20.96
CA ALA A 783 14.49 14.94 20.77
C ALA A 783 14.13 16.18 21.62
N LEU A 784 12.83 16.42 21.88
CA LEU A 784 12.37 17.46 22.80
C LEU A 784 12.67 17.09 24.27
N ASP A 785 12.45 15.84 24.68
CA ASP A 785 12.74 15.39 26.05
C ASP A 785 14.23 15.48 26.41
N LYS A 786 15.13 15.20 25.46
CA LYS A 786 16.57 15.41 25.64
C LYS A 786 16.98 16.89 25.70
N ALA A 787 16.18 17.79 25.12
CA ALA A 787 16.44 19.23 25.16
C ALA A 787 15.86 19.88 26.44
N THR A 788 14.76 19.36 26.98
CA THR A 788 14.17 19.78 28.26
C THR A 788 14.97 19.25 29.46
N ASP A 789 15.54 18.04 29.38
CA ASP A 789 16.49 17.54 30.40
C ASP A 789 17.80 18.34 30.45
N ALA A 790 18.21 18.93 29.31
CA ALA A 790 19.36 19.84 29.25
C ALA A 790 19.04 21.26 29.78
N THR A 791 17.78 21.57 30.08
CA THR A 791 17.34 22.92 30.49
C THR A 791 16.61 22.96 31.85
N SER A 792 16.68 21.91 32.66
CA SER A 792 16.24 21.98 34.07
C SER A 792 17.15 22.93 34.88
N PRO A 793 16.60 24.01 35.47
CA PRO A 793 17.39 24.99 36.20
C PRO A 793 17.79 24.41 37.56
N LYS A 794 19.10 24.35 37.82
CA LYS A 794 19.65 24.09 39.17
C LYS A 794 18.97 25.00 40.20
N SER A 795 18.11 24.41 41.03
CA SER A 795 17.45 25.11 42.12
C SER A 795 18.47 25.49 43.20
N LYS A 796 18.84 26.77 43.23
CA LYS A 796 19.44 27.40 44.41
C LYS A 796 18.35 27.48 45.49
N LYS A 797 18.44 26.69 46.55
CA LYS A 797 17.75 27.01 47.82
C LYS A 797 18.54 28.13 48.52
N GLY A 798 17.86 29.26 48.67
CA GLY A 798 18.46 30.50 49.14
C GLY A 798 18.57 30.66 50.65
N SER A 799 19.15 31.79 51.05
CA SER A 799 18.86 32.40 52.34
C SER A 799 18.48 33.86 52.13
N LYS A 800 17.27 34.16 52.62
CA LYS A 800 16.59 35.43 52.89
C LYS A 800 17.51 36.67 53.06
N VAL A 801 17.03 37.85 52.69
CA VAL A 801 16.34 38.82 53.59
C VAL A 801 16.13 40.18 52.89
N ARG A 802 14.95 40.77 53.15
CA ARG A 802 14.54 42.20 53.11
C ARG A 802 13.97 42.84 51.83
N LYS A 803 12.64 42.94 51.88
CA LYS A 803 11.78 44.15 52.04
C LYS A 803 11.89 45.32 51.03
N THR A 804 10.67 45.80 50.75
CA THR A 804 10.19 47.18 50.45
C THR A 804 10.23 47.67 49.00
N SER A 805 9.03 47.59 48.39
CA SER A 805 8.17 48.68 47.91
C SER A 805 8.68 49.73 46.92
N GLU A 806 7.76 50.00 45.98
CA GLU A 806 7.49 51.28 45.30
C GLU A 806 8.35 51.69 44.09
N ALA A 807 7.67 51.60 42.95
CA ALA A 807 7.29 52.71 42.06
C ALA A 807 8.35 53.45 41.21
N THR A 808 7.83 53.86 40.06
CA THR A 808 8.21 54.99 39.18
C THR A 808 9.37 54.84 38.19
N GLU A 809 8.92 54.80 36.92
CA GLU A 809 9.26 55.77 35.85
C GLU A 809 10.49 55.59 34.93
N ALA A 810 10.17 55.90 33.67
CA ALA A 810 10.98 56.58 32.65
C ALA A 810 11.98 55.76 31.82
N SER A 811 11.47 55.28 30.68
CA SER A 811 11.80 55.79 29.34
C SER A 811 13.15 56.51 29.16
N LYS A 812 14.02 55.97 28.29
CA LYS A 812 14.57 56.71 27.13
C LYS A 812 15.43 55.82 26.21
N THR A 813 15.04 55.91 24.94
CA THR A 813 15.78 55.71 23.69
C THR A 813 17.23 56.21 23.69
N THR A 814 18.15 55.50 23.01
CA THR A 814 19.05 56.11 22.00
C THR A 814 19.81 55.07 21.17
N GLU A 815 20.15 55.51 19.97
CA GLU A 815 20.59 54.79 18.78
C GLU A 815 22.07 54.37 18.75
N ALA A 816 22.34 53.40 17.87
CA ALA A 816 23.47 53.27 16.92
C ALA A 816 24.90 53.71 17.31
N THR A 817 25.89 52.83 17.09
CA THR A 817 26.87 52.94 15.97
C THR A 817 27.96 51.85 16.01
N GLU A 818 28.20 51.29 14.82
CA GLU A 818 29.48 50.97 14.15
C GLU A 818 30.65 50.19 14.80
N ALA A 819 30.94 49.07 14.12
CA ALA A 819 32.23 48.73 13.47
C ALA A 819 33.39 48.06 14.25
N SER A 820 33.68 46.83 13.78
CA SER A 820 34.97 46.41 13.18
C SER A 820 36.09 45.80 14.04
N LYS A 821 36.34 44.51 13.72
CA LYS A 821 37.64 43.82 13.46
C LYS A 821 38.32 42.95 14.53
N THR A 822 38.33 41.64 14.21
CA THR A 822 39.45 40.67 14.16
C THR A 822 40.32 40.43 15.39
N SER A 823 40.40 39.19 15.90
CA SER A 823 41.37 38.16 15.44
C SER A 823 41.30 36.87 16.26
N GLU A 824 41.35 35.76 15.52
CA GLU A 824 41.78 34.38 15.77
C GLU A 824 42.43 33.92 17.10
N ALA A 825 41.98 32.71 17.49
CA ALA A 825 42.74 31.47 17.70
C ALA A 825 43.05 30.95 19.13
N THR A 826 42.39 29.81 19.39
CA THR A 826 42.89 28.52 19.92
C THR A 826 43.31 28.35 21.38
N GLU A 827 42.38 27.73 22.11
CA GLU A 827 42.44 26.31 22.56
C GLU A 827 43.42 25.82 23.63
N THR A 828 42.78 25.07 24.55
CA THR A 828 43.19 23.83 25.24
C THR A 828 43.90 23.89 26.59
N SER A 829 43.05 23.82 27.63
CA SER A 829 42.74 22.58 28.39
C SER A 829 43.82 21.98 29.30
N LYS A 830 43.51 22.13 30.60
CA LYS A 830 43.92 21.33 31.76
C LYS A 830 43.40 19.89 31.70
N THR A 831 43.98 19.02 32.54
CA THR A 831 43.34 17.99 33.40
C THR A 831 44.48 17.15 34.02
N THR A 832 44.47 16.60 35.23
CA THR A 832 43.68 16.67 36.48
C THR A 832 44.49 15.86 37.50
N GLU A 833 44.36 16.14 38.79
CA GLU A 833 44.60 15.12 39.81
C GLU A 833 43.47 15.13 40.84
N ALA A 834 43.21 13.94 41.34
CA ALA A 834 42.05 13.46 42.06
C ALA A 834 41.95 13.96 43.50
N THR A 835 40.78 13.77 44.13
CA THR A 835 40.74 13.30 45.51
C THR A 835 39.40 12.68 45.90
N GLU A 836 39.54 11.72 46.80
CA GLU A 836 38.64 10.71 47.31
C GLU A 836 37.77 11.14 48.51
N ILE A 837 36.63 10.43 48.65
CA ILE A 837 36.01 9.86 49.86
C ILE A 837 35.46 10.80 50.96
N ALA A 838 34.16 10.65 51.28
CA ALA A 838 33.66 10.17 52.59
C ALA A 838 32.12 10.10 52.65
N GLU A 839 31.62 9.04 53.27
CA GLU A 839 30.22 8.58 53.38
C GLU A 839 29.40 9.18 54.56
N ILE A 840 28.12 8.75 54.61
CA ILE A 840 27.22 8.51 55.78
C ILE A 840 26.13 9.60 56.03
N PRO A 841 24.84 9.30 56.40
CA PRO A 841 23.97 8.11 56.22
C PRO A 841 22.51 8.41 55.75
N GLU A 842 21.77 7.34 55.48
CA GLU A 842 20.32 7.25 55.26
C GLU A 842 19.44 7.74 56.42
N VAL A 843 18.26 8.27 56.07
CA VAL A 843 17.07 8.35 56.94
C VAL A 843 15.83 8.00 56.11
N GLU A 844 15.14 6.93 56.50
CA GLU A 844 13.86 6.46 55.96
C GLU A 844 12.71 7.45 56.23
N ARG A 845 11.81 7.62 55.26
CA ARG A 845 10.43 8.08 55.46
C ARG A 845 9.47 7.31 54.55
N GLU A 846 8.38 6.86 55.16
CA GLU A 846 7.25 6.11 54.58
C GLU A 846 6.52 6.86 53.43
N PRO A 847 5.85 6.12 52.52
CA PRO A 847 5.24 6.69 51.31
C PRO A 847 3.83 7.24 51.56
N ASP A 848 3.57 8.43 51.01
CA ASP A 848 2.27 9.11 51.01
C ASP A 848 1.40 8.56 49.85
N GLU A 849 0.33 7.85 50.19
CA GLU A 849 -0.66 7.26 49.28
C GLU A 849 -1.62 8.32 48.71
N THR A 850 -1.17 9.24 47.85
CA THR A 850 -2.09 10.08 47.03
C THR A 850 -1.50 10.54 45.67
N ALA A 851 -0.51 9.85 45.13
CA ALA A 851 -0.05 10.10 43.76
C ALA A 851 -0.85 9.25 42.74
N PRO A 852 -1.41 9.82 41.65
CA PRO A 852 -1.90 9.02 40.54
C PRO A 852 -0.73 8.20 39.97
N PRO A 853 -0.96 6.96 39.49
CA PRO A 853 0.13 6.10 39.06
C PRO A 853 0.84 6.77 37.88
N ALA A 854 2.06 7.24 38.13
CA ALA A 854 3.03 7.54 37.10
C ALA A 854 3.47 6.21 36.48
N ASN A 855 2.65 5.66 35.58
CA ASN A 855 3.01 4.51 34.76
C ASN A 855 2.17 4.51 33.49
N LEU A 856 2.64 5.30 32.53
CA LEU A 856 2.63 5.03 31.09
C LEU A 856 3.70 5.96 30.49
N SER A 857 4.94 5.81 30.96
CA SER A 857 6.07 6.40 30.24
C SER A 857 6.20 5.62 28.95
N TYR A 858 5.82 6.24 27.83
CA TYR A 858 6.25 5.81 26.49
C TYR A 858 7.75 6.07 26.38
N THR A 859 8.55 5.29 27.10
CA THR A 859 9.99 5.22 26.84
C THR A 859 10.16 4.55 25.50
N SER A 860 10.73 5.30 24.55
CA SER A 860 11.36 4.79 23.35
C SER A 860 12.28 3.61 23.69
N GLN A 861 11.77 2.40 23.69
CA GLN A 861 12.60 1.25 24.00
C GLN A 861 13.47 0.98 22.78
N SER A 862 14.74 1.37 22.87
CA SER A 862 15.77 0.58 22.22
C SER A 862 15.53 -0.86 22.69
N LEU A 863 15.21 -1.75 21.77
CA LEU A 863 15.02 -3.17 22.06
C LEU A 863 16.12 -3.63 23.02
N SER A 864 15.74 -4.19 24.16
CA SER A 864 16.73 -4.72 25.10
C SER A 864 17.57 -5.78 24.39
N SER A 865 18.83 -5.94 24.80
CA SER A 865 19.69 -6.99 24.23
C SER A 865 19.03 -8.37 24.29
N THR A 866 18.25 -8.62 25.34
CA THR A 866 17.47 -9.86 25.52
C THR A 866 16.37 -10.02 24.47
N GLU A 867 15.56 -8.99 24.21
CA GLU A 867 14.50 -9.05 23.19
C GLU A 867 15.07 -9.22 21.77
N ILE A 868 16.17 -8.53 21.46
CA ILE A 868 16.86 -8.70 20.16
C ILE A 868 17.35 -10.14 20.00
N ASN A 869 17.93 -10.71 21.06
CA ASN A 869 18.42 -12.09 21.03
C ASN A 869 17.27 -13.09 20.88
N LEU A 870 16.16 -12.91 21.59
CA LEU A 870 14.96 -13.74 21.42
C LEU A 870 14.41 -13.67 20.01
N LEU A 871 14.27 -12.47 19.43
CA LEU A 871 13.82 -12.29 18.05
C LEU A 871 14.75 -12.98 17.04
N ARG A 872 16.07 -12.85 17.22
CA ARG A 872 17.06 -13.51 16.35
C ARG A 872 16.98 -15.03 16.46
N THR A 873 16.78 -15.54 17.67
CA THR A 873 16.65 -16.97 17.94
C THR A 873 15.41 -17.54 17.27
N ILE A 874 14.23 -16.92 17.48
CA ILE A 874 12.98 -17.34 16.84
C ILE A 874 13.12 -17.29 15.32
N ALA A 875 13.74 -16.25 14.77
CA ALA A 875 13.99 -16.16 13.33
C ALA A 875 14.90 -17.30 12.83
N GLY A 876 15.96 -17.65 13.57
CA GLY A 876 16.87 -18.73 13.23
C GLY A 876 16.18 -20.10 13.18
N TYR A 877 15.46 -20.46 14.25
CA TYR A 877 14.72 -21.73 14.28
C TYR A 877 13.61 -21.78 13.23
N ALA A 878 12.92 -20.67 12.97
CA ALA A 878 11.88 -20.60 11.94
C ALA A 878 12.46 -20.84 10.54
N GLU A 879 13.60 -20.20 10.23
CA GLU A 879 14.29 -20.37 8.95
C GLU A 879 14.79 -21.81 8.77
N GLU A 880 15.46 -22.37 9.78
CA GLU A 880 15.96 -23.75 9.73
C GLU A 880 14.81 -24.74 9.49
N LYS A 881 13.70 -24.57 10.23
CA LYS A 881 12.53 -25.43 10.06
C LYS A 881 11.91 -25.27 8.68
N TYR A 882 11.74 -24.04 8.19
CA TYR A 882 11.22 -23.78 6.85
C TYR A 882 12.08 -24.44 5.76
N ARG A 883 13.40 -24.24 5.82
CA ARG A 883 14.34 -24.85 4.88
C ARG A 883 14.30 -26.37 4.92
N SER A 884 14.16 -26.97 6.10
CA SER A 884 14.04 -28.43 6.24
C SER A 884 12.84 -29.00 5.45
N LEU A 885 11.74 -28.25 5.33
CA LEU A 885 10.60 -28.65 4.50
C LEU A 885 10.94 -28.52 3.01
N VAL A 886 11.45 -27.35 2.60
CA VAL A 886 11.72 -27.04 1.19
C VAL A 886 12.80 -27.95 0.60
N GLU A 887 13.80 -28.32 1.42
CA GLU A 887 14.90 -29.22 1.07
C GLU A 887 14.53 -30.71 1.22
N THR A 888 13.32 -31.04 1.69
CA THR A 888 12.87 -32.43 1.79
C THR A 888 12.83 -33.10 0.41
N GLN A 889 13.41 -34.29 0.30
CA GLN A 889 13.39 -35.07 -0.94
C GLN A 889 11.95 -35.29 -1.44
N GLY A 890 11.70 -34.93 -2.71
CA GLY A 890 10.37 -35.05 -3.33
C GLY A 890 9.44 -33.86 -3.05
N PHE A 891 9.87 -32.85 -2.28
CA PHE A 891 9.06 -31.67 -1.98
C PHE A 891 8.68 -30.87 -3.23
N PHE A 892 9.62 -30.67 -4.16
CA PHE A 892 9.32 -29.92 -5.39
C PHE A 892 8.27 -30.62 -6.26
N ASP A 893 8.37 -31.95 -6.39
CA ASP A 893 7.36 -32.76 -7.09
C ASP A 893 6.01 -32.72 -6.39
N TYR A 894 6.00 -32.78 -5.06
CA TYR A 894 4.80 -32.58 -4.25
C TYR A 894 4.17 -31.21 -4.51
N PHE A 895 4.97 -30.13 -4.48
CA PHE A 895 4.52 -28.78 -4.77
C PHE A 895 3.92 -28.65 -6.17
N ARG A 896 4.62 -29.07 -7.24
CA ARG A 896 4.12 -28.96 -8.62
C ARG A 896 2.86 -29.80 -8.86
N ARG A 897 2.71 -30.95 -8.18
CA ARG A 897 1.55 -31.82 -8.35
C ARG A 897 0.35 -31.38 -7.52
N LEU A 898 0.58 -30.85 -6.33
CA LEU A 898 -0.47 -30.38 -5.42
C LEU A 898 -1.00 -29.01 -5.82
N THR A 899 -0.13 -28.10 -6.27
CA THR A 899 -0.51 -26.71 -6.56
C THR A 899 -0.66 -26.45 -8.05
N PRO A 900 -1.55 -25.54 -8.48
CA PRO A 900 -1.77 -25.18 -9.88
C PRO A 900 -0.68 -24.21 -10.39
N VAL A 901 0.58 -24.44 -10.02
CA VAL A 901 1.71 -23.57 -10.42
C VAL A 901 1.93 -23.55 -11.92
N ASP A 902 1.68 -24.66 -12.61
CA ASP A 902 1.73 -24.74 -14.08
C ASP A 902 0.60 -23.96 -14.76
N LEU A 903 -0.57 -23.90 -14.13
CA LEU A 903 -1.65 -23.00 -14.58
C LEU A 903 -1.22 -21.54 -14.42
N ILE A 904 -0.61 -21.17 -13.27
CA ILE A 904 -0.11 -19.81 -13.03
C ILE A 904 0.97 -19.44 -14.05
N GLU A 905 1.98 -20.30 -14.20
CA GLU A 905 3.05 -20.14 -15.20
C GLU A 905 2.46 -19.98 -16.61
N LYS A 906 1.36 -20.68 -16.94
CA LYS A 906 0.71 -20.56 -18.25
C LYS A 906 -0.09 -19.25 -18.41
N LEU A 907 -0.74 -18.79 -17.34
CA LEU A 907 -1.41 -17.49 -17.32
C LEU A 907 -0.40 -16.33 -17.41
N GLU A 908 0.77 -16.47 -16.80
CA GLU A 908 1.84 -15.46 -16.83
C GLU A 908 2.68 -15.48 -18.12
N SER A 909 3.02 -16.66 -18.67
CA SER A 909 3.74 -16.80 -19.94
C SER A 909 2.93 -16.35 -21.15
N SER A 910 1.59 -16.28 -21.02
CA SER A 910 0.71 -15.63 -22.00
C SER A 910 0.90 -14.11 -22.09
N GLN A 911 1.94 -13.53 -21.45
CA GLN A 911 2.39 -12.17 -21.69
C GLN A 911 3.57 -12.08 -22.69
N THR A 912 4.06 -13.21 -23.23
CA THR A 912 5.36 -13.27 -23.95
C THR A 912 5.35 -13.82 -25.38
N ASP A 913 4.28 -14.49 -25.84
CA ASP A 913 4.27 -15.20 -27.13
C ASP A 913 3.52 -14.44 -28.25
N THR A 914 4.12 -13.34 -28.72
CA THR A 914 3.55 -12.55 -29.85
C THR A 914 3.85 -13.10 -31.25
N SER A 915 4.47 -14.27 -31.40
CA SER A 915 4.78 -14.84 -32.73
C SER A 915 4.34 -16.29 -32.87
N GLY A 916 3.40 -16.54 -33.79
CA GLY A 916 2.86 -17.86 -34.13
C GLY A 916 3.83 -18.77 -34.88
N SER A 917 5.07 -18.92 -34.38
CA SER A 917 6.07 -19.82 -34.93
C SER A 917 6.52 -20.83 -33.86
N SER A 918 6.53 -22.11 -34.25
CA SER A 918 6.89 -23.32 -33.49
C SER A 918 8.03 -23.20 -32.47
N PRO A 919 8.06 -24.07 -31.42
CA PRO A 919 8.86 -23.88 -30.22
C PRO A 919 10.36 -23.93 -30.55
N LYS A 920 11.00 -22.77 -30.58
CA LYS A 920 12.45 -22.70 -30.46
C LYS A 920 12.77 -22.59 -28.98
N SER A 921 13.55 -23.56 -28.52
CA SER A 921 14.14 -23.64 -27.19
C SER A 921 15.12 -22.49 -26.99
N ASP A 922 14.62 -21.27 -26.74
CA ASP A 922 15.45 -20.16 -26.28
C ASP A 922 15.38 -20.09 -24.75
N SER A 923 16.45 -20.57 -24.12
CA SER A 923 16.70 -20.63 -22.68
C SER A 923 16.92 -19.26 -22.02
N SER A 924 16.34 -18.19 -22.57
CA SER A 924 16.49 -16.80 -22.10
C SER A 924 15.15 -16.05 -21.96
N ALA A 925 14.02 -16.68 -22.28
CA ALA A 925 12.71 -16.03 -22.31
C ALA A 925 11.65 -16.62 -21.36
N GLY A 926 12.00 -17.59 -20.52
CA GLY A 926 11.10 -18.15 -19.51
C GLY A 926 11.45 -17.69 -18.10
N PHE A 927 10.45 -17.55 -17.23
CA PHE A 927 10.54 -17.23 -15.79
C PHE A 927 11.28 -18.28 -14.94
N VAL A 928 11.91 -19.26 -15.60
CA VAL A 928 12.77 -20.28 -15.03
C VAL A 928 14.23 -19.80 -15.14
N ALA A 929 15.04 -19.98 -14.09
CA ALA A 929 16.47 -19.69 -14.15
C ALA A 929 17.13 -20.28 -15.43
N PRO A 930 18.05 -19.57 -16.10
CA PRO A 930 18.63 -20.04 -17.37
C PRO A 930 19.20 -21.45 -17.23
N GLY A 931 18.77 -22.37 -18.10
CA GLY A 931 19.23 -23.77 -18.14
C GLY A 931 18.31 -24.79 -17.46
N VAL A 932 17.15 -24.37 -16.96
CA VAL A 932 16.20 -25.24 -16.28
C VAL A 932 14.89 -25.24 -17.09
N GLY A 933 14.48 -26.41 -17.61
CA GLY A 933 13.26 -26.53 -18.40
C GLY A 933 11.98 -26.38 -17.56
N ILE A 934 10.81 -26.48 -18.21
CA ILE A 934 9.46 -26.55 -17.58
C ILE A 934 9.37 -27.68 -16.50
N PHE A 935 10.33 -28.61 -16.52
CA PHE A 935 10.56 -29.67 -15.54
C PHE A 935 11.85 -29.46 -14.74
N GLY A 936 12.10 -28.24 -14.29
CA GLY A 936 13.22 -27.94 -13.41
C GLY A 936 13.19 -28.79 -12.14
N LYS A 937 14.36 -29.16 -11.62
CA LYS A 937 14.45 -30.02 -10.42
C LYS A 937 14.56 -29.22 -9.11
N ASP A 938 14.40 -27.90 -9.14
CA ASP A 938 14.77 -27.03 -8.01
C ASP A 938 13.83 -25.82 -7.84
N THR A 939 13.58 -25.47 -6.57
CA THR A 939 12.75 -24.36 -6.10
C THR A 939 13.37 -22.99 -6.40
N SER A 940 14.70 -22.93 -6.56
CA SER A 940 15.45 -21.72 -6.93
C SER A 940 14.97 -21.10 -8.25
N ALA A 941 14.40 -21.91 -9.13
CA ALA A 941 13.99 -21.49 -10.46
C ALA A 941 12.59 -20.84 -10.54
N ILE A 942 11.79 -20.89 -9.46
CA ILE A 942 10.43 -20.30 -9.43
C ILE A 942 10.50 -18.91 -8.78
N ARG A 943 9.82 -17.90 -9.34
CA ARG A 943 9.74 -16.57 -8.73
C ARG A 943 8.86 -16.53 -7.47
N SER A 944 9.07 -15.57 -6.58
CA SER A 944 8.33 -15.49 -5.31
C SER A 944 6.82 -15.32 -5.46
N VAL A 945 6.35 -14.59 -6.48
CA VAL A 945 4.92 -14.37 -6.71
C VAL A 945 4.21 -15.69 -7.08
N PRO A 946 4.59 -16.42 -8.15
CA PRO A 946 4.03 -17.76 -8.43
C PRO A 946 4.14 -18.73 -7.27
N TRP A 947 5.26 -18.69 -6.53
CA TRP A 947 5.50 -19.54 -5.37
C TRP A 947 4.42 -19.35 -4.29
N ALA A 948 4.22 -18.11 -3.84
CA ALA A 948 3.27 -17.83 -2.78
C ALA A 948 1.82 -17.97 -3.26
N PHE A 949 1.55 -17.58 -4.51
CA PHE A 949 0.22 -17.68 -5.12
C PHE A 949 -0.26 -19.13 -5.26
N ALA A 950 0.63 -20.03 -5.67
CA ALA A 950 0.33 -21.46 -5.81
C ALA A 950 -0.12 -22.08 -4.46
N TRP A 951 0.53 -21.68 -3.36
CA TRP A 951 0.12 -22.09 -2.01
C TRP A 951 -1.19 -21.47 -1.55
N GLY A 952 -1.43 -20.19 -1.89
CA GLY A 952 -2.68 -19.49 -1.58
C GLY A 952 -3.89 -20.09 -2.29
N LEU A 953 -3.76 -20.45 -3.57
CA LEU A 953 -4.83 -21.10 -4.32
C LEU A 953 -5.24 -22.43 -3.70
N GLN A 954 -4.29 -23.19 -3.14
CA GLN A 954 -4.59 -24.43 -2.42
C GLN A 954 -4.97 -24.23 -0.95
N GLN A 955 -5.21 -22.99 -0.51
CA GLN A 955 -5.59 -22.64 0.85
C GLN A 955 -4.61 -23.22 1.89
N LEU A 956 -3.32 -23.21 1.57
CA LEU A 956 -2.28 -23.79 2.41
C LEU A 956 -1.37 -22.73 3.02
N ASN A 957 -1.10 -21.64 2.31
CA ASN A 957 -0.36 -20.47 2.80
C ASN A 957 0.97 -20.79 3.53
N ILE A 958 1.64 -21.89 3.15
CA ILE A 958 2.79 -22.46 3.88
C ILE A 958 3.94 -21.44 4.05
N SER A 959 4.18 -20.59 3.05
CA SER A 959 5.22 -19.56 3.11
C SER A 959 5.01 -18.51 4.21
N GLN A 960 3.80 -18.38 4.76
CA GLN A 960 3.44 -17.37 5.74
C GLN A 960 3.58 -17.83 7.19
N TRP A 961 3.41 -19.11 7.48
CA TRP A 961 3.30 -19.60 8.86
C TRP A 961 4.21 -20.78 9.21
N PHE A 962 4.73 -21.49 8.21
CA PHE A 962 5.50 -22.70 8.45
C PHE A 962 6.85 -22.39 9.12
N GLY A 963 7.14 -23.08 10.22
CA GLY A 963 8.34 -22.91 11.03
C GLY A 963 8.10 -22.13 12.33
N TYR A 964 6.97 -21.43 12.46
CA TYR A 964 6.67 -20.59 13.62
C TYR A 964 6.47 -21.37 14.91
N GLY A 965 5.67 -22.44 14.86
CA GLY A 965 5.34 -23.25 16.03
C GLY A 965 6.58 -23.92 16.59
N THR A 966 7.39 -24.53 15.70
CA THR A 966 8.69 -25.08 16.10
C THR A 966 9.60 -23.99 16.67
N ALA A 967 9.68 -22.81 16.04
CA ALA A 967 10.54 -21.74 16.56
C ALA A 967 10.19 -21.27 17.98
N VAL A 968 8.89 -21.15 18.29
CA VAL A 968 8.43 -20.80 19.64
C VAL A 968 8.76 -21.92 20.64
N GLU A 969 8.50 -23.17 20.27
CA GLU A 969 8.78 -24.34 21.11
C GLU A 969 10.28 -24.50 21.41
N GLU A 970 11.14 -24.49 20.39
CA GLU A 970 12.60 -24.65 20.53
C GLU A 970 13.21 -23.50 21.34
N THR A 971 12.69 -22.27 21.20
CA THR A 971 13.14 -21.13 22.01
C THR A 971 12.86 -21.35 23.50
N ILE A 972 11.71 -21.94 23.85
CA ILE A 972 11.37 -22.27 25.24
C ILE A 972 12.27 -23.42 25.76
N LEU A 973 12.53 -24.42 24.93
CA LEU A 973 13.28 -25.62 25.33
C LEU A 973 14.78 -25.38 25.51
N HIS A 974 15.40 -24.56 24.67
CA HIS A 974 16.87 -24.52 24.53
C HIS A 974 17.54 -23.22 24.99
N GLU A 975 16.81 -22.12 25.12
CA GLU A 975 17.42 -20.79 25.33
C GLU A 975 17.16 -20.20 26.72
N HIS A 976 16.78 -21.04 27.69
CA HIS A 976 16.34 -20.62 29.03
C HIS A 976 15.21 -19.58 29.04
N ALA A 977 14.49 -19.40 27.92
CA ALA A 977 13.34 -18.52 27.81
C ALA A 977 12.09 -19.23 28.35
N THR A 978 11.26 -18.50 29.10
CA THR A 978 9.99 -19.01 29.61
C THR A 978 8.83 -18.60 28.68
N GLU A 979 7.68 -19.28 28.78
CA GLU A 979 6.45 -18.83 28.11
C GLU A 979 6.12 -17.37 28.46
N ALA A 980 6.36 -16.98 29.72
CA ALA A 980 6.17 -15.62 30.18
C ALA A 980 7.10 -14.61 29.49
N ASP A 981 8.31 -15.00 29.09
CA ASP A 981 9.21 -14.15 28.31
C ASP A 981 8.66 -13.88 26.90
N LEU A 982 8.13 -14.92 26.25
CA LEU A 982 7.56 -14.78 24.91
C LEU A 982 6.21 -14.04 24.93
N ILE A 983 5.38 -14.23 25.96
CA ILE A 983 4.16 -13.43 26.16
C ILE A 983 4.53 -11.97 26.41
N ARG A 984 5.56 -11.70 27.23
CA ARG A 984 6.08 -10.34 27.42
C ARG A 984 6.59 -9.75 26.12
N LEU A 985 7.31 -10.53 25.31
CA LEU A 985 7.75 -10.11 23.97
C LEU A 985 6.56 -9.77 23.07
N TYR A 986 5.52 -10.62 23.00
CA TYR A 986 4.32 -10.35 22.21
C TYR A 986 3.57 -9.09 22.67
N ASN A 987 3.49 -8.85 23.98
CA ASN A 987 2.78 -7.68 24.51
C ASN A 987 3.60 -6.38 24.38
N GLY A 988 4.92 -6.45 24.51
CA GLY A 988 5.82 -5.29 24.54
C GLY A 988 6.45 -4.94 23.19
N ASN A 989 6.57 -5.89 22.27
CA ASN A 989 7.28 -5.72 21.00
C ASN A 989 6.33 -5.68 19.80
N GLN A 990 6.17 -4.50 19.20
CA GLN A 990 5.24 -4.32 18.08
C GLN A 990 5.61 -5.15 16.83
N ILE A 991 6.90 -5.40 16.58
CA ILE A 991 7.35 -6.22 15.44
C ILE A 991 6.89 -7.66 15.61
N PHE A 992 7.14 -8.24 16.79
CA PHE A 992 6.74 -9.61 17.10
C PHE A 992 5.22 -9.76 17.14
N LYS A 993 4.53 -8.79 17.75
CA LYS A 993 3.07 -8.72 17.81
C LYS A 993 2.44 -8.72 16.42
N ASN A 994 2.92 -7.85 15.54
CA ASN A 994 2.39 -7.73 14.18
C ASN A 994 2.67 -8.97 13.34
N THR A 995 3.87 -9.53 13.46
CA THR A 995 4.24 -10.77 12.76
C THR A 995 3.33 -11.92 13.21
N THR A 996 3.09 -12.03 14.51
CA THR A 996 2.18 -13.04 15.09
C THR A 996 0.73 -12.85 14.61
N ASN A 997 0.23 -11.60 14.62
CA ASN A 997 -1.12 -11.27 14.17
C ASN A 997 -1.33 -11.55 12.67
N GLN A 998 -0.33 -11.25 11.83
CA GLN A 998 -0.33 -11.60 10.41
C GLN A 998 -0.38 -13.11 10.20
N LEU A 999 0.45 -13.84 10.93
CA LEU A 999 0.53 -15.29 10.87
C LEU A 999 -0.78 -15.95 11.34
N GLU A 1000 -1.46 -15.38 12.33
CA GLU A 1000 -2.77 -15.82 12.80
C GLU A 1000 -3.83 -15.78 11.67
N ILE A 1001 -3.82 -14.75 10.82
CA ILE A 1001 -4.69 -14.67 9.64
C ILE A 1001 -4.34 -15.79 8.65
N ALA A 1002 -3.06 -16.01 8.37
CA ALA A 1002 -2.58 -17.06 7.47
C ALA A 1002 -3.02 -18.45 7.94
N LEU A 1003 -2.88 -18.73 9.24
CA LEU A 1003 -3.33 -19.97 9.87
C LEU A 1003 -4.86 -20.11 9.79
N PHE A 1004 -5.60 -19.03 9.99
CA PHE A 1004 -7.07 -19.06 9.92
C PHE A 1004 -7.58 -19.40 8.51
N LYS A 1005 -6.90 -18.90 7.47
CA LYS A 1005 -7.23 -19.19 6.07
C LYS A 1005 -6.81 -20.59 5.60
N THR A 1006 -5.95 -21.27 6.35
CA THR A 1006 -5.39 -22.56 5.95
C THR A 1006 -6.42 -23.69 6.15
N ASP A 1007 -6.71 -24.44 5.08
CA ASP A 1007 -7.61 -25.60 5.13
C ASP A 1007 -6.86 -26.92 4.85
N LEU A 1008 -6.40 -27.56 5.93
CA LEU A 1008 -5.71 -28.86 5.85
C LEU A 1008 -6.60 -30.02 5.35
N ARG A 1009 -7.93 -29.86 5.32
CA ARG A 1009 -8.84 -30.89 4.79
C ARG A 1009 -8.65 -31.01 3.29
N MET A 1010 -8.57 -29.87 2.60
CA MET A 1010 -8.33 -29.81 1.16
C MET A 1010 -6.95 -30.34 0.80
N ALA A 1011 -5.92 -29.96 1.56
CA ALA A 1011 -4.57 -30.45 1.35
C ALA A 1011 -4.44 -31.97 1.47
N LYS A 1012 -5.10 -32.56 2.47
CA LYS A 1012 -5.16 -34.02 2.66
C LYS A 1012 -5.79 -34.71 1.45
N GLU A 1013 -6.89 -34.14 0.98
CA GLU A 1013 -7.65 -34.68 -0.14
C GLU A 1013 -6.83 -34.66 -1.44
N PHE A 1014 -6.29 -33.50 -1.82
CA PHE A 1014 -5.51 -33.36 -3.04
C PHE A 1014 -4.17 -34.11 -2.98
N THR A 1015 -3.59 -34.26 -1.79
CA THR A 1015 -2.41 -35.12 -1.61
C THR A 1015 -2.72 -36.58 -1.92
N THR A 1016 -3.89 -37.06 -1.48
CA THR A 1016 -4.30 -38.45 -1.66
C THR A 1016 -4.63 -38.74 -3.14
N SER A 1017 -5.26 -37.80 -3.84
CA SER A 1017 -5.65 -37.99 -5.26
C SER A 1017 -4.47 -38.01 -6.24
N GLN A 1018 -3.36 -37.33 -5.92
CA GLN A 1018 -2.23 -37.17 -6.84
C GLN A 1018 -1.19 -38.30 -6.80
N GLY A 1019 -1.28 -39.22 -5.84
CA GLY A 1019 -0.44 -40.43 -5.78
C GLY A 1019 1.07 -40.18 -5.70
N VAL A 1020 1.48 -39.05 -5.12
CA VAL A 1020 2.89 -38.60 -5.14
C VAL A 1020 3.74 -39.40 -4.14
N PRO A 1021 4.86 -40.03 -4.55
CA PRO A 1021 5.76 -40.72 -3.63
C PRO A 1021 6.28 -39.79 -2.55
N GLY A 1022 6.23 -40.21 -1.28
CA GLY A 1022 6.68 -39.40 -0.13
C GLY A 1022 5.71 -38.30 0.32
N ALA A 1023 4.58 -38.10 -0.36
CA ALA A 1023 3.63 -37.03 -0.04
C ALA A 1023 2.97 -37.17 1.33
N ALA A 1024 2.71 -38.39 1.79
CA ALA A 1024 2.20 -38.62 3.15
C ALA A 1024 3.19 -38.12 4.22
N LYS A 1025 4.50 -38.22 3.97
CA LYS A 1025 5.54 -37.69 4.86
C LYS A 1025 5.53 -36.16 4.86
N ILE A 1026 5.48 -35.54 3.67
CA ILE A 1026 5.46 -34.08 3.52
C ILE A 1026 4.20 -33.49 4.14
N TYR A 1027 3.03 -34.05 3.85
CA TYR A 1027 1.76 -33.65 4.47
C TYR A 1027 1.80 -33.78 5.99
N LYS A 1028 2.39 -34.86 6.52
CA LYS A 1028 2.57 -35.04 7.97
C LYS A 1028 3.41 -33.91 8.57
N LEU A 1029 4.52 -33.53 7.94
CA LEU A 1029 5.34 -32.40 8.38
C LEU A 1029 4.55 -31.09 8.40
N ILE A 1030 3.77 -30.82 7.35
CA ILE A 1030 2.90 -29.63 7.24
C ILE A 1030 1.85 -29.61 8.36
N LYS A 1031 1.18 -30.74 8.59
CA LYS A 1031 0.14 -30.85 9.62
C LYS A 1031 0.72 -30.69 11.03
N GLU A 1032 1.83 -31.34 11.34
CA GLU A 1032 2.48 -31.23 12.64
C GLU A 1032 2.91 -29.79 12.93
N GLU A 1033 3.51 -29.12 11.95
CA GLU A 1033 3.89 -27.71 12.09
C GLU A 1033 2.66 -26.81 12.24
N PHE A 1034 1.56 -27.06 11.53
CA PHE A 1034 0.33 -26.30 11.66
C PHE A 1034 -0.24 -26.39 13.08
N ASP A 1035 -0.34 -27.62 13.62
CA ASP A 1035 -0.85 -27.86 14.97
C ASP A 1035 0.02 -27.13 16.03
N LYS A 1036 1.34 -27.13 15.85
CA LYS A 1036 2.29 -26.36 16.68
C LYS A 1036 2.11 -24.84 16.55
N SER A 1037 2.03 -24.32 15.32
CA SER A 1037 1.89 -22.89 15.06
C SER A 1037 0.59 -22.32 15.64
N VAL A 1038 -0.53 -23.06 15.52
CA VAL A 1038 -1.79 -22.69 16.17
C VAL A 1038 -1.63 -22.64 17.70
N SER A 1039 -1.00 -23.65 18.28
CA SER A 1039 -0.78 -23.72 19.73
C SER A 1039 0.09 -22.55 20.21
N ALA A 1040 1.14 -22.21 19.48
CA ALA A 1040 2.01 -21.07 19.76
C ALA A 1040 1.26 -19.74 19.70
N VAL A 1041 0.42 -19.50 18.68
CA VAL A 1041 -0.39 -18.27 18.58
C VAL A 1041 -1.37 -18.18 19.75
N LEU A 1042 -2.09 -19.25 20.08
CA LEU A 1042 -3.06 -19.25 21.18
C LEU A 1042 -2.36 -19.04 22.54
N LEU A 1043 -1.18 -19.62 22.74
CA LEU A 1043 -0.34 -19.38 23.93
C LEU A 1043 0.02 -17.90 24.07
N LEU A 1044 0.58 -17.29 23.02
CA LEU A 1044 1.07 -15.92 23.05
C LEU A 1044 -0.04 -14.89 23.20
N THR A 1045 -1.17 -15.15 22.55
CA THR A 1045 -2.33 -14.24 22.54
C THR A 1045 -3.21 -14.40 23.77
N GLY A 1046 -3.21 -15.59 24.38
CA GLY A 1046 -4.14 -15.97 25.45
C GLY A 1046 -5.56 -16.29 24.96
N ASP A 1047 -5.75 -16.40 23.64
CA ASP A 1047 -7.06 -16.66 23.04
C ASP A 1047 -7.43 -18.15 23.08
N LYS A 1048 -8.74 -18.41 23.03
CA LYS A 1048 -9.28 -19.78 22.86
C LYS A 1048 -9.35 -20.22 21.41
N PHE A 1049 -9.52 -19.27 20.50
CA PHE A 1049 -9.66 -19.50 19.06
C PHE A 1049 -8.92 -18.42 18.27
N LEU A 1050 -8.39 -18.79 17.12
CA LEU A 1050 -7.75 -17.84 16.21
C LEU A 1050 -8.74 -16.72 15.82
N LEU A 1051 -8.24 -15.48 15.81
CA LEU A 1051 -8.95 -14.25 15.50
C LEU A 1051 -10.10 -13.91 16.47
N SER A 1052 -10.10 -14.44 17.70
CA SER A 1052 -11.11 -14.05 18.70
C SER A 1052 -11.08 -12.54 19.00
N ARG A 1053 -9.91 -11.91 18.83
CA ARG A 1053 -9.69 -10.47 18.97
C ARG A 1053 -10.22 -9.63 17.80
N ASN A 1054 -10.60 -10.25 16.68
CA ASN A 1054 -11.19 -9.57 15.51
C ASN A 1054 -12.36 -10.39 14.91
N PRO A 1055 -13.52 -10.42 15.58
CA PRO A 1055 -14.67 -11.22 15.16
C PRO A 1055 -15.30 -10.75 13.83
N GLN A 1056 -15.10 -9.50 13.43
CA GLN A 1056 -15.56 -9.01 12.13
C GLN A 1056 -14.74 -9.63 10.99
N LEU A 1057 -13.40 -9.59 11.11
CA LEU A 1057 -12.52 -10.23 10.13
C LEU A 1057 -12.77 -11.74 10.07
N GLN A 1058 -12.89 -12.38 11.23
CA GLN A 1058 -13.18 -13.81 11.32
C GLN A 1058 -14.46 -14.18 10.55
N ARG A 1059 -15.54 -13.40 10.70
CA ARG A 1059 -16.79 -13.60 9.95
C ARG A 1059 -16.62 -13.40 8.46
N ASN A 1060 -15.94 -12.34 8.03
CA ASN A 1060 -15.72 -12.05 6.61
C ASN A 1060 -14.96 -13.19 5.90
N LEU A 1061 -13.94 -13.75 6.56
CA LEU A 1061 -13.18 -14.89 6.04
C LEU A 1061 -14.01 -16.18 5.98
N LEU A 1062 -14.86 -16.43 6.99
CA LEU A 1062 -15.77 -17.59 6.98
C LEU A 1062 -16.84 -17.50 5.89
N THR A 1063 -17.43 -16.31 5.67
CA THR A 1063 -18.42 -16.11 4.61
C THR A 1063 -17.81 -16.34 3.23
N ALA A 1064 -16.56 -15.92 3.02
CA ALA A 1064 -15.86 -16.16 1.75
C ALA A 1064 -15.70 -17.64 1.41
N ASN A 1065 -15.46 -18.50 2.41
CA ASN A 1065 -15.27 -19.94 2.20
C ASN A 1065 -16.50 -20.63 1.59
N ARG A 1066 -17.71 -20.04 1.72
CA ARG A 1066 -18.92 -20.54 1.06
C ARG A 1066 -18.77 -20.60 -0.47
N TYR A 1067 -17.96 -19.71 -1.04
CA TYR A 1067 -17.73 -19.64 -2.49
C TYR A 1067 -16.39 -20.27 -2.90
N LEU A 1068 -15.34 -20.06 -2.08
CA LEU A 1068 -13.98 -20.51 -2.41
C LEU A 1068 -13.83 -22.03 -2.40
N VAL A 1069 -14.52 -22.72 -1.48
CA VAL A 1069 -14.43 -24.18 -1.37
C VAL A 1069 -15.00 -24.87 -2.63
N PRO A 1070 -16.25 -24.60 -3.07
CA PRO A 1070 -16.77 -25.17 -4.31
C PRO A 1070 -15.90 -24.85 -5.53
N LEU A 1071 -15.43 -23.60 -5.67
CA LEU A 1071 -14.55 -23.19 -6.76
C LEU A 1071 -13.25 -24.00 -6.79
N SER A 1072 -12.71 -24.34 -5.62
CA SER A 1072 -11.47 -25.12 -5.52
C SER A 1072 -11.66 -26.57 -5.98
N PHE A 1073 -12.82 -27.19 -5.71
CA PHE A 1073 -13.13 -28.53 -6.23
C PHE A 1073 -13.38 -28.52 -7.74
N ILE A 1074 -14.10 -27.51 -8.26
CA ILE A 1074 -14.26 -27.32 -9.70
C ILE A 1074 -12.88 -27.19 -10.35
N ARG A 1075 -12.02 -26.31 -9.82
CA ARG A 1075 -10.65 -26.12 -10.31
C ARG A 1075 -9.87 -27.43 -10.33
N GLN A 1076 -9.86 -28.17 -9.22
CA GLN A 1076 -9.09 -29.41 -9.12
C GLN A 1076 -9.48 -30.42 -10.19
N LYS A 1077 -10.78 -30.67 -10.40
CA LYS A 1077 -11.28 -31.61 -11.41
C LYS A 1077 -10.80 -31.23 -12.81
N PHE A 1078 -11.12 -30.01 -13.24
CA PHE A 1078 -10.86 -29.59 -14.62
C PHE A 1078 -9.38 -29.30 -14.88
N TRP A 1079 -8.60 -29.01 -13.85
CA TRP A 1079 -7.15 -28.89 -13.95
C TRP A 1079 -6.48 -30.25 -14.18
N GLU A 1080 -6.95 -31.30 -13.49
CA GLU A 1080 -6.50 -32.67 -13.76
C GLU A 1080 -6.86 -33.12 -15.19
N GLU A 1081 -8.05 -32.76 -15.69
CA GLU A 1081 -8.43 -33.01 -17.09
C GLU A 1081 -7.53 -32.25 -18.08
N TRP A 1082 -7.28 -30.96 -17.84
CA TRP A 1082 -6.40 -30.14 -18.68
C TRP A 1082 -4.97 -30.70 -18.73
N ARG A 1083 -4.43 -31.16 -17.60
CA ARG A 1083 -3.12 -31.83 -17.53
C ARG A 1083 -3.10 -33.15 -18.31
N LYS A 1084 -4.14 -33.97 -18.20
CA LYS A 1084 -4.26 -35.23 -18.96
C LYS A 1084 -4.27 -34.98 -20.47
N ASN A 1085 -4.81 -33.84 -20.90
CA ASN A 1085 -4.83 -33.42 -22.30
C ASN A 1085 -3.50 -32.82 -22.79
N GLY A 1086 -2.45 -32.82 -21.96
CA GLY A 1086 -1.14 -32.26 -22.32
C GLY A 1086 -1.03 -30.75 -22.14
N SER A 1087 -1.95 -30.12 -21.39
CA SER A 1087 -1.95 -28.69 -21.08
C SER A 1087 -1.86 -27.75 -22.30
N PRO A 1088 -2.72 -27.90 -23.33
CA PRO A 1088 -2.65 -27.05 -24.51
C PRO A 1088 -2.99 -25.59 -24.17
N ALA A 1089 -2.31 -24.65 -24.85
CA ALA A 1089 -2.50 -23.21 -24.65
C ALA A 1089 -3.90 -22.72 -25.07
N ASN A 1090 -4.49 -23.36 -26.08
CA ASN A 1090 -5.79 -22.99 -26.67
C ASN A 1090 -6.92 -23.93 -26.20
N ASP A 1091 -6.81 -24.49 -24.99
CA ASP A 1091 -7.83 -25.37 -24.44
C ASP A 1091 -9.03 -24.56 -23.90
N PRO A 1092 -10.28 -24.86 -24.30
CA PRO A 1092 -11.48 -24.28 -23.66
C PRO A 1092 -11.52 -24.47 -22.13
N LEU A 1093 -10.88 -25.52 -21.59
CA LEU A 1093 -10.74 -25.71 -20.14
C LEU A 1093 -9.97 -24.58 -19.46
N LEU A 1094 -9.07 -23.90 -20.18
CA LEU A 1094 -8.32 -22.78 -19.63
C LEU A 1094 -9.25 -21.60 -19.28
N HIS A 1095 -10.34 -21.41 -20.02
CA HIS A 1095 -11.36 -20.40 -19.71
C HIS A 1095 -12.03 -20.68 -18.36
N LEU A 1096 -12.50 -21.91 -18.17
CA LEU A 1096 -13.07 -22.36 -16.90
C LEU A 1096 -12.07 -22.24 -15.75
N LEU A 1097 -10.82 -22.67 -15.97
CA LEU A 1097 -9.80 -22.58 -14.94
C LEU A 1097 -9.55 -21.13 -14.53
N ARG A 1098 -9.47 -20.18 -15.47
CA ARG A 1098 -9.35 -18.74 -15.17
C ARG A 1098 -10.46 -18.22 -14.25
N LEU A 1099 -11.72 -18.62 -14.48
CA LEU A 1099 -12.85 -18.26 -13.60
C LEU A 1099 -12.62 -18.71 -12.15
N THR A 1100 -12.07 -19.91 -11.95
CA THR A 1100 -11.87 -20.48 -10.61
C THR A 1100 -10.69 -19.91 -9.84
N VAL A 1101 -9.77 -19.22 -10.53
CA VAL A 1101 -8.61 -18.58 -9.89
C VAL A 1101 -8.93 -17.14 -9.47
N LYS A 1102 -9.69 -16.41 -10.32
CA LYS A 1102 -10.49 -15.19 -10.03
C LYS A 1102 -10.69 -14.89 -8.52
N PRO A 1103 -11.73 -15.47 -7.91
CA PRO A 1103 -12.15 -15.14 -6.55
C PRO A 1103 -11.18 -15.61 -5.46
N ALA A 1104 -10.38 -16.65 -5.76
CA ALA A 1104 -9.46 -17.21 -4.78
C ALA A 1104 -8.34 -16.22 -4.42
N VAL A 1105 -8.00 -15.29 -5.32
CA VAL A 1105 -6.79 -14.47 -5.21
C VAL A 1105 -7.00 -13.19 -4.43
N GLY A 1106 -8.19 -12.61 -4.48
CA GLY A 1106 -8.53 -11.45 -3.64
C GLY A 1106 -8.60 -11.78 -2.14
N LYS A 1107 -8.55 -13.07 -1.75
CA LYS A 1107 -8.76 -13.52 -0.37
C LYS A 1107 -7.77 -14.54 0.14
N SER A 1108 -7.18 -15.38 -0.73
CA SER A 1108 -6.08 -16.29 -0.39
C SER A 1108 -4.99 -15.54 0.31
#